data_AF-A0A7W0PNW1-F1
#
_entry.id   AF-A0A7W0PNW1-F1
#
_cell.length_a   1.000
_cell.length_b   1.000
_cell.length_c   1.000
_cell.angle_alpha   90.00
_cell.angle_beta   90.00
_cell.angle_gamma   90.00
#
_symmetry.space_group_name_H-M   'P 1'
#
loop_
_entity.id
_entity.type
_entity.pdbx_description
1 polymer ?
#
loop_
_entity_poly.entity_id
_entity_poly.type
_entity_poly.pdbx_seq_one_letter_code
_entity_poly.pdbx_strand_id
1 'polypeptide(L)'
;MAIRYAALAEFQLAHSLSRLPAAINRIQAGVPALAVMGMDTDRDATGSTDVFAISMEWITGPTLLQGVDRAANAGNAEVIRALAGAFVQCWNDLQRVDFIHGDYTAQNLLVRSNGQLACVDLDGAAWNEAPFGPTGEGTPGYRHPTLYRDASLRDAFAALVIVTSLAVIADAPELRTLYGDPPSAIDGSLLFSAWDLADPSISRAFADATERATPPTRALLEGLQNASTGYAADVYDACGLLPRMKMPSRAMFEAASADSGWDTGWDIGPVVDRMRAHYSDTWITGAPTAEEANAGFMNAPASAAAPPEPVDGAVYAASATENVTGDDIAELTTALRRNDEAEVVRIWSQIGHDPLARLLAGDVEQVIAAGYDRRVLSESRRKRDSAVLAVSAEAHDRQIPLGPQARVVVRQANERTAVRAELAAALARGDRLKLAELAVSGQLVVLGDADRQSLQLVLQAIEWPALQRAIQTDDDVLIASAFDDELFEGSGLLDSGVTERVNLARRRVQWLGAARAALAKRDTAQLRELLIDPPEGAPERLSSPERRRIRRAIERRHAVAELESAIQGHDEGAIIVALNRVERVGARISDRATWARVQQVVERVSIIDELLSAAEAQPLDHVRIAQLIPALKALGLERDPRLGDDQLVERLEAHVIRMAHVRRIRSAIARDNDLAIVVAAVPDPRNALDMLSEPERDRVAAAIKVQRNAERIRT
;
A
#
# COMPACT_ATOMS: atom_id res chain seq x y z
N MET A 1 -11.69 0.48 -17.09
CA MET A 1 -11.60 1.08 -15.74
C MET A 1 -12.88 1.82 -15.34
N ALA A 2 -13.26 2.95 -15.96
CA ALA A 2 -14.46 3.73 -15.59
C ALA A 2 -15.74 2.90 -15.29
N ILE A 3 -16.06 1.94 -16.17
CA ILE A 3 -17.20 1.03 -16.00
C ILE A 3 -17.06 0.11 -14.78
N ARG A 4 -15.84 -0.38 -14.48
CA ARG A 4 -15.57 -1.26 -13.32
C ARG A 4 -15.75 -0.51 -11.99
N TYR A 5 -15.27 0.73 -11.92
CA TYR A 5 -15.44 1.54 -10.73
C TYR A 5 -16.86 2.07 -10.55
N ALA A 6 -17.59 2.33 -11.63
CA ALA A 6 -19.03 2.61 -11.55
C ALA A 6 -19.84 1.39 -11.08
N ALA A 7 -19.46 0.18 -11.50
CA ALA A 7 -20.01 -1.06 -10.98
C ALA A 7 -19.75 -1.22 -9.49
N LEU A 8 -18.55 -0.87 -9.02
CA LEU A 8 -18.22 -0.87 -7.59
C LEU A 8 -19.08 0.10 -6.79
N ALA A 9 -19.23 1.35 -7.25
CA ALA A 9 -20.02 2.35 -6.55
C ALA A 9 -21.49 1.90 -6.42
N GLU A 10 -22.08 1.37 -7.48
CA GLU A 10 -23.44 0.81 -7.44
C GLU A 10 -23.52 -0.44 -6.55
N PHE A 11 -22.54 -1.35 -6.63
CA PHE A 11 -22.49 -2.55 -5.78
C PHE A 11 -22.34 -2.20 -4.29
N GLN A 12 -21.45 -1.27 -3.95
CA GLN A 12 -21.23 -0.87 -2.56
C GLN A 12 -22.42 -0.12 -1.97
N LEU A 13 -23.14 0.67 -2.78
CA LEU A 13 -24.32 1.41 -2.31
C LEU A 13 -25.58 0.54 -2.23
N ALA A 14 -25.77 -0.37 -3.18
CA ALA A 14 -27.05 -1.05 -3.38
C ALA A 14 -26.99 -2.58 -3.26
N HIS A 15 -25.80 -3.17 -3.08
CA HIS A 15 -25.55 -4.61 -3.16
C HIS A 15 -26.20 -5.25 -4.41
N SER A 16 -26.23 -4.48 -5.51
CA SER A 16 -26.94 -4.80 -6.73
C SER A 16 -26.28 -4.12 -7.92
N LEU A 17 -26.17 -4.85 -9.03
CA LEU A 17 -25.73 -4.30 -10.31
C LEU A 17 -26.90 -3.90 -11.22
N SER A 18 -28.14 -3.94 -10.73
CA SER A 18 -29.34 -3.66 -11.55
C SER A 18 -29.39 -2.25 -12.15
N ARG A 19 -28.70 -1.28 -11.53
CA ARG A 19 -28.60 0.12 -12.00
C ARG A 19 -27.37 0.36 -12.88
N LEU A 20 -26.50 -0.64 -13.01
CA LEU A 20 -25.27 -0.54 -13.75
C LEU A 20 -25.46 -0.25 -15.24
N PRO A 21 -26.45 -0.85 -15.96
CA PRO A 21 -26.71 -0.47 -17.34
C PRO A 21 -27.02 1.03 -17.51
N ALA A 22 -27.73 1.64 -16.56
CA ALA A 22 -28.02 3.07 -16.56
C ALA A 22 -26.78 3.92 -16.21
N ALA A 23 -25.86 3.42 -15.38
CA ALA A 23 -24.58 4.06 -15.11
C ALA A 23 -23.63 3.97 -16.32
N ILE A 24 -23.56 2.81 -16.98
CA ILE A 24 -22.79 2.58 -18.22
C ILE A 24 -23.29 3.50 -19.33
N ASN A 25 -24.61 3.59 -19.53
CA ASN A 25 -25.20 4.48 -20.53
C ASN A 25 -24.87 5.96 -20.26
N ARG A 26 -24.81 6.39 -19.00
CA ARG A 26 -24.38 7.76 -18.64
C ARG A 26 -22.91 8.01 -18.97
N ILE A 27 -22.04 7.04 -18.69
CA ILE A 27 -20.60 7.10 -19.02
C ILE A 27 -20.39 7.11 -20.54
N GLN A 28 -21.09 6.24 -21.27
CA GLN A 28 -21.03 6.17 -22.74
C GLN A 28 -21.62 7.41 -23.41
N ALA A 29 -22.61 8.07 -22.79
CA ALA A 29 -23.18 9.33 -23.24
C ALA A 29 -22.32 10.57 -22.90
N GLY A 30 -21.12 10.39 -22.34
CA GLY A 30 -20.22 11.50 -21.99
C GLY A 30 -20.68 12.34 -20.80
N VAL A 31 -21.64 11.86 -20.01
CA VAL A 31 -22.10 12.54 -18.80
C VAL A 31 -21.12 12.22 -17.67
N PRO A 32 -20.49 13.22 -17.04
CA PRO A 32 -19.38 12.99 -16.12
C PRO A 32 -19.91 12.43 -14.79
N ALA A 33 -19.94 11.10 -14.69
CA ALA A 33 -19.84 10.42 -13.39
C ALA A 33 -18.38 10.38 -12.89
N LEU A 34 -17.43 10.80 -13.75
CA LEU A 34 -16.01 10.98 -13.50
C LEU A 34 -15.69 12.46 -13.64
N ALA A 35 -15.17 13.10 -12.59
CA ALA A 35 -14.66 14.44 -12.72
C ALA A 35 -13.41 14.41 -13.63
N VAL A 36 -13.55 14.88 -14.86
CA VAL A 36 -12.40 15.25 -15.68
C VAL A 36 -11.84 16.52 -15.03
N MET A 37 -10.81 16.37 -14.22
CA MET A 37 -10.09 17.52 -13.69
C MET A 37 -9.27 18.08 -14.85
N GLY A 38 -9.83 19.03 -15.57
CA GLY A 38 -9.10 19.82 -16.54
C GLY A 38 -8.01 20.59 -15.80
N MET A 39 -6.78 20.08 -15.80
CA MET A 39 -5.64 20.92 -15.52
C MET A 39 -5.44 21.80 -16.74
N ASP A 40 -5.76 23.09 -16.60
CA ASP A 40 -5.23 24.15 -17.47
C ASP A 40 -3.71 24.21 -17.21
N THR A 41 -2.98 23.29 -17.85
CA THR A 41 -1.54 23.47 -18.07
C THR A 41 -1.41 24.25 -19.36
N ASP A 42 -0.80 25.43 -19.25
CA ASP A 42 -0.40 26.29 -20.34
C ASP A 42 0.07 25.52 -21.59
N ARG A 43 -0.38 26.01 -22.73
CA ARG A 43 -0.07 25.51 -24.07
C ARG A 43 1.44 25.48 -24.28
N ASP A 44 2.01 24.29 -24.42
CA ASP A 44 3.13 24.06 -25.32
C ASP A 44 3.18 22.60 -25.80
N ALA A 45 3.60 22.45 -27.04
CA ALA A 45 3.32 21.32 -27.91
C ALA A 45 4.03 20.01 -27.51
N THR A 46 3.26 19.01 -27.06
CA THR A 46 3.32 17.58 -27.47
C THR A 46 2.28 16.77 -26.68
N GLY A 47 1.19 16.34 -27.34
CA GLY A 47 0.25 15.29 -26.89
C GLY A 47 -0.42 15.50 -25.52
N SER A 48 -1.66 16.00 -25.50
CA SER A 48 -2.47 16.00 -24.27
C SER A 48 -2.75 14.56 -23.83
N THR A 49 -2.11 14.10 -22.76
CA THR A 49 -2.55 12.89 -22.06
C THR A 49 -3.72 13.26 -21.15
N ASP A 50 -4.93 12.87 -21.54
CA ASP A 50 -6.10 12.95 -20.68
C ASP A 50 -5.83 12.18 -19.38
N VAL A 51 -5.83 12.88 -18.24
CA VAL A 51 -5.70 12.26 -16.92
C VAL A 51 -7.09 11.90 -16.44
N PHE A 52 -7.37 10.61 -16.31
CA PHE A 52 -8.63 10.10 -15.76
C PHE A 52 -8.49 9.91 -14.24
N ALA A 53 -9.35 10.57 -13.48
CA ALA A 53 -9.46 10.37 -12.03
C ALA A 53 -10.79 9.70 -11.68
N ILE A 54 -10.75 8.79 -10.72
CA ILE A 54 -11.93 8.06 -10.23
C ILE A 54 -12.09 8.40 -8.75
N SER A 55 -13.24 8.96 -8.38
CA SER A 55 -13.59 9.19 -6.98
C SER A 55 -14.43 8.02 -6.47
N MET A 56 -14.08 7.53 -5.28
CA MET A 56 -14.78 6.47 -4.57
C MET A 56 -14.97 6.85 -3.11
N GLU A 57 -15.75 6.06 -2.38
CA GLU A 57 -15.86 6.20 -0.94
C GLU A 57 -14.48 6.07 -0.28
N TRP A 58 -14.14 7.02 0.57
CA TRP A 58 -12.95 6.95 1.40
C TRP A 58 -13.23 6.06 2.62
N ILE A 59 -12.71 4.83 2.61
CA ILE A 59 -12.85 3.90 3.73
C ILE A 59 -11.63 4.08 4.65
N THR A 60 -11.86 4.61 5.85
CA THR A 60 -10.81 4.92 6.83
C THR A 60 -10.27 3.70 7.59
N GLY A 61 -10.99 2.58 7.58
CA GLY A 61 -10.57 1.40 8.33
C GLY A 61 -9.43 0.61 7.66
N PRO A 62 -8.79 -0.29 8.41
CA PRO A 62 -7.62 -1.04 7.94
C PRO A 62 -7.98 -2.03 6.83
N THR A 63 -6.97 -2.52 6.10
CA THR A 63 -7.15 -3.73 5.29
C THR A 63 -7.48 -4.94 6.18
N LEU A 64 -8.09 -5.98 5.63
CA LEU A 64 -8.35 -7.22 6.34
C LEU A 64 -7.04 -7.81 6.89
N LEU A 65 -5.96 -7.76 6.11
CA LEU A 65 -4.62 -8.17 6.56
C LEU A 65 -4.17 -7.41 7.81
N GLN A 66 -4.29 -6.08 7.80
CA GLN A 66 -3.91 -5.23 8.93
C GLN A 66 -4.82 -5.43 10.14
N GLY A 67 -6.13 -5.58 9.93
CA GLY A 67 -7.10 -5.83 10.99
C GLY A 67 -6.85 -7.17 11.70
N VAL A 68 -6.56 -8.22 10.93
CA VAL A 68 -6.24 -9.56 11.47
C VAL A 68 -4.91 -9.54 12.19
N ASP A 69 -3.88 -8.89 11.63
CA ASP A 69 -2.56 -8.76 12.28
C ASP A 69 -2.67 -8.08 13.65
N ARG A 70 -3.39 -6.95 13.75
CA ARG A 70 -3.64 -6.25 15.01
C ARG A 70 -4.40 -7.14 16.00
N ALA A 71 -5.45 -7.83 15.54
CA ALA A 71 -6.27 -8.69 16.39
C ALA A 71 -5.48 -9.90 16.90
N ALA A 72 -4.64 -10.50 16.06
CA ALA A 72 -3.80 -11.63 16.40
C ALA A 72 -2.72 -11.25 17.43
N ASN A 73 -2.02 -10.13 17.22
CA ASN A 73 -1.04 -9.60 18.16
C ASN A 73 -1.66 -9.23 19.52
N ALA A 74 -2.95 -8.87 19.54
CA ALA A 74 -3.72 -8.63 20.76
C ALA A 74 -4.33 -9.90 21.38
N GLY A 75 -4.16 -11.07 20.76
CA GLY A 75 -4.79 -12.34 21.20
C GLY A 75 -6.32 -12.33 21.11
N ASN A 76 -6.91 -11.45 20.30
CA ASN A 76 -8.35 -11.25 20.24
C ASN A 76 -9.02 -12.14 19.18
N ALA A 77 -9.20 -13.41 19.55
CA ALA A 77 -9.84 -14.41 18.70
C ALA A 77 -11.29 -14.04 18.30
N GLU A 78 -12.03 -13.30 19.13
CA GLU A 78 -13.42 -12.90 18.82
C GLU A 78 -13.47 -11.92 17.65
N VAL A 79 -12.55 -10.96 17.59
CA VAL A 79 -12.44 -10.03 16.46
C VAL A 79 -12.05 -10.77 15.18
N ILE A 80 -11.14 -11.74 15.25
CA ILE A 80 -10.75 -12.54 14.08
C ILE A 80 -11.95 -13.35 13.56
N ARG A 81 -12.76 -13.93 14.44
CA ARG A 81 -14.01 -14.63 14.05
C ARG A 81 -15.05 -13.68 13.47
N ALA A 82 -15.17 -12.47 13.99
CA ALA A 82 -16.06 -11.45 13.43
C ALA A 82 -15.61 -11.04 12.01
N LEU A 83 -14.30 -10.86 11.79
CA LEU A 83 -13.73 -10.58 10.48
C LEU A 83 -13.93 -11.75 9.50
N ALA A 84 -13.81 -13.00 9.98
CA ALA A 84 -14.15 -14.18 9.18
C ALA A 84 -15.64 -14.19 8.77
N GLY A 85 -16.54 -13.83 9.68
CA GLY A 85 -17.96 -13.68 9.38
C GLY A 85 -18.23 -12.59 8.35
N ALA A 86 -17.59 -11.43 8.50
CA ALA A 86 -17.68 -10.31 7.55
C ALA A 86 -17.13 -10.68 6.16
N PHE A 87 -16.05 -11.47 6.12
CA PHE A 87 -15.47 -12.00 4.89
C PHE A 87 -16.43 -12.93 4.15
N VAL A 88 -17.00 -13.92 4.84
CA VAL A 88 -17.97 -14.85 4.24
C VAL A 88 -19.19 -14.10 3.73
N GLN A 89 -19.66 -13.09 4.46
CA GLN A 89 -20.77 -12.25 4.02
C GLN A 89 -20.41 -11.45 2.75
N CYS A 90 -19.25 -10.80 2.72
CA CYS A 90 -18.77 -10.06 1.56
C CYS A 90 -18.65 -10.96 0.33
N TRP A 91 -18.04 -12.14 0.48
CA TRP A 91 -17.97 -13.15 -0.56
C TRP A 91 -19.36 -13.51 -1.10
N ASN A 92 -20.31 -13.83 -0.21
CA ASN A 92 -21.66 -14.19 -0.61
C ASN A 92 -22.36 -13.08 -1.39
N ASP A 93 -22.10 -11.82 -1.05
CA ASP A 93 -22.67 -10.67 -1.74
C ASP A 93 -22.07 -10.52 -3.15
N LEU A 94 -20.78 -10.79 -3.33
CA LEU A 94 -20.15 -10.85 -4.67
C LEU A 94 -20.75 -11.98 -5.53
N GLN A 95 -20.90 -13.17 -4.95
CA GLN A 95 -21.45 -14.32 -5.67
C GLN A 95 -22.94 -14.14 -6.05
N ARG A 96 -23.70 -13.30 -5.33
CA ARG A 96 -25.11 -13.01 -5.68
C ARG A 96 -25.27 -12.29 -7.01
N VAL A 97 -24.23 -11.62 -7.48
CA VAL A 97 -24.24 -10.82 -8.71
C VAL A 97 -23.21 -11.32 -9.73
N ASP A 98 -22.70 -12.55 -9.55
CA ASP A 98 -21.67 -13.19 -10.38
C ASP A 98 -20.46 -12.26 -10.60
N PHE A 99 -20.00 -11.61 -9.53
CA PHE A 99 -18.86 -10.70 -9.59
C PHE A 99 -17.55 -11.45 -9.31
N ILE A 100 -16.61 -11.28 -10.24
CA ILE A 100 -15.22 -11.71 -10.14
C ILE A 100 -14.37 -10.46 -9.88
N HIS A 101 -13.57 -10.50 -8.83
CA HIS A 101 -12.56 -9.50 -8.51
C HIS A 101 -11.31 -9.64 -9.39
N GLY A 102 -10.81 -10.87 -9.55
CA GLY A 102 -9.66 -11.21 -10.40
C GLY A 102 -8.28 -11.02 -9.74
N ASP A 103 -8.23 -10.48 -8.53
CA ASP A 103 -7.06 -10.47 -7.63
C ASP A 103 -7.53 -10.36 -6.17
N TYR A 104 -8.31 -11.35 -5.75
CA TYR A 104 -8.99 -11.34 -4.46
C TYR A 104 -8.01 -11.64 -3.31
N THR A 105 -7.56 -10.62 -2.58
CA THR A 105 -6.56 -10.76 -1.50
C THR A 105 -7.04 -10.10 -0.21
N ALA A 106 -6.42 -10.43 0.93
CA ALA A 106 -6.71 -9.76 2.20
C ALA A 106 -6.24 -8.29 2.24
N GLN A 107 -5.39 -7.85 1.30
CA GLN A 107 -4.99 -6.45 1.17
C GLN A 107 -6.02 -5.64 0.38
N ASN A 108 -6.68 -6.29 -0.58
CA ASN A 108 -7.72 -5.69 -1.42
C ASN A 108 -9.11 -5.67 -0.74
N LEU A 109 -9.15 -5.97 0.55
CA LEU A 109 -10.36 -5.92 1.38
C LEU A 109 -10.16 -4.93 2.51
N LEU A 110 -10.98 -3.87 2.55
CA LEU A 110 -10.97 -2.86 3.61
C LEU A 110 -12.11 -3.11 4.60
N VAL A 111 -11.83 -2.91 5.89
CA VAL A 111 -12.81 -3.00 6.98
C VAL A 111 -13.49 -1.64 7.13
N ARG A 112 -14.82 -1.61 7.02
CA ARG A 112 -15.63 -0.40 7.26
C ARG A 112 -15.82 -0.18 8.76
N SER A 113 -16.16 1.06 9.14
CA SER A 113 -16.49 1.42 10.53
C SER A 113 -17.66 0.62 11.12
N ASN A 114 -18.55 0.10 10.27
CA ASN A 114 -19.66 -0.76 10.66
C ASN A 114 -19.30 -2.26 10.72
N GLY A 115 -18.02 -2.62 10.52
CA GLY A 115 -17.52 -4.00 10.55
C GLY A 115 -17.71 -4.81 9.26
N GLN A 116 -18.31 -4.24 8.21
CA GLN A 116 -18.42 -4.89 6.91
C GLN A 116 -17.13 -4.76 6.10
N LEU A 117 -16.91 -5.65 5.12
CA LEU A 117 -15.78 -5.54 4.19
C LEU A 117 -16.18 -4.86 2.87
N ALA A 118 -15.23 -4.13 2.30
CA ALA A 118 -15.32 -3.56 0.97
C ALA A 118 -14.13 -3.98 0.12
N CYS A 119 -14.39 -4.34 -1.15
CA CYS A 119 -13.35 -4.64 -2.12
C CYS A 119 -12.78 -3.36 -2.73
N VAL A 120 -11.47 -3.35 -2.98
CA VAL A 120 -10.71 -2.32 -3.69
C VAL A 120 -9.78 -2.96 -4.71
N ASP A 121 -9.12 -2.17 -5.56
CA ASP A 121 -8.24 -2.67 -6.63
C ASP A 121 -8.96 -3.61 -7.64
N LEU A 122 -9.88 -3.02 -8.41
CA LEU A 122 -10.75 -3.74 -9.35
C LEU A 122 -10.22 -3.75 -10.77
N ASP A 123 -8.92 -3.64 -10.93
CA ASP A 123 -8.31 -3.61 -12.26
C ASP A 123 -8.47 -4.97 -12.97
N GLY A 124 -8.66 -6.06 -12.22
CA GLY A 124 -8.98 -7.40 -12.73
C GLY A 124 -10.47 -7.75 -12.85
N ALA A 125 -11.39 -6.88 -12.41
CA ALA A 125 -12.77 -7.28 -12.15
C ALA A 125 -13.62 -7.56 -13.41
N ALA A 126 -14.52 -8.55 -13.31
CA ALA A 126 -15.46 -9.00 -14.34
C ALA A 126 -16.82 -9.44 -13.74
N TRP A 127 -17.90 -9.38 -14.53
CA TRP A 127 -19.25 -9.86 -14.17
C TRP A 127 -20.05 -10.11 -15.46
N ASN A 128 -21.25 -10.69 -15.37
CA ASN A 128 -22.06 -11.14 -16.52
C ASN A 128 -22.30 -10.09 -17.64
N GLU A 129 -22.25 -8.79 -17.33
CA GLU A 129 -22.49 -7.69 -18.28
C GLU A 129 -21.21 -6.93 -18.67
N ALA A 130 -20.04 -7.34 -18.14
CA ALA A 130 -18.76 -6.71 -18.44
C ALA A 130 -17.89 -7.55 -19.39
N PRO A 131 -17.13 -6.90 -20.30
CA PRO A 131 -16.05 -7.58 -20.99
C PRO A 131 -15.00 -8.05 -19.98
N PHE A 132 -14.58 -9.30 -20.08
CA PHE A 132 -13.50 -9.87 -19.27
C PHE A 132 -12.24 -8.99 -19.40
N GLY A 133 -11.70 -8.58 -18.26
CA GLY A 133 -10.42 -7.87 -18.25
C GLY A 133 -9.24 -8.78 -18.54
N PRO A 134 -8.05 -8.22 -18.82
CA PRO A 134 -6.82 -8.96 -18.63
C PRO A 134 -6.76 -9.32 -17.15
N THR A 135 -7.10 -10.56 -16.83
CA THR A 135 -6.91 -11.09 -15.49
C THR A 135 -5.42 -11.29 -15.29
N GLY A 136 -4.83 -10.57 -14.35
CA GLY A 136 -3.45 -10.82 -13.94
C GLY A 136 -3.28 -12.26 -13.46
N GLU A 137 -2.03 -12.68 -13.27
CA GLU A 137 -1.77 -14.03 -12.77
C GLU A 137 -2.24 -14.24 -11.30
N GLY A 138 -2.62 -13.16 -10.59
CA GLY A 138 -3.08 -13.14 -9.20
C GLY A 138 -1.93 -13.15 -8.20
N THR A 139 -2.14 -12.66 -6.98
CA THR A 139 -1.10 -12.64 -5.94
C THR A 139 -0.60 -14.05 -5.57
N PRO A 140 0.73 -14.33 -5.55
CA PRO A 140 1.26 -15.68 -5.33
C PRO A 140 0.74 -16.41 -4.09
N GLY A 141 0.58 -15.73 -2.94
CA GLY A 141 0.08 -16.33 -1.69
C GLY A 141 -1.42 -16.65 -1.68
N TYR A 142 -2.15 -16.24 -2.72
CA TYR A 142 -3.59 -16.51 -2.89
C TYR A 142 -3.87 -17.24 -4.22
N ARG A 143 -2.82 -17.60 -4.95
CA ARG A 143 -2.91 -18.23 -6.26
C ARG A 143 -2.86 -19.74 -6.11
N HIS A 144 -3.69 -20.44 -6.88
CA HIS A 144 -3.62 -21.89 -6.96
C HIS A 144 -2.26 -22.34 -7.52
N PRO A 145 -1.58 -23.37 -6.94
CA PRO A 145 -0.28 -23.84 -7.41
C PRO A 145 -0.26 -24.30 -8.87
N THR A 146 -1.36 -24.91 -9.33
CA THR A 146 -1.61 -25.18 -10.75
C THR A 146 -2.50 -24.09 -11.33
N LEU A 147 -1.98 -23.31 -12.28
CA LEU A 147 -2.72 -22.18 -12.86
C LEU A 147 -4.07 -22.63 -13.45
N TYR A 148 -5.16 -22.00 -13.01
CA TYR A 148 -6.48 -22.18 -13.62
C TYR A 148 -6.76 -21.10 -14.66
N ARG A 149 -7.36 -21.53 -15.79
CA ARG A 149 -7.80 -20.63 -16.85
C ARG A 149 -9.02 -19.78 -16.46
N ASP A 150 -9.80 -20.24 -15.48
CA ASP A 150 -11.04 -19.58 -15.04
C ASP A 150 -10.76 -18.55 -13.93
N ALA A 151 -11.22 -17.33 -14.14
CA ALA A 151 -11.11 -16.23 -13.19
C ALA A 151 -11.98 -16.40 -11.93
N SER A 152 -13.16 -17.02 -12.04
CA SER A 152 -14.04 -17.32 -10.90
C SER A 152 -13.40 -18.31 -9.94
N LEU A 153 -12.67 -19.30 -10.49
CA LEU A 153 -11.96 -20.30 -9.71
C LEU A 153 -10.73 -19.75 -8.99
N ARG A 154 -10.08 -18.72 -9.56
CA ARG A 154 -8.99 -18.01 -8.89
C ARG A 154 -9.47 -17.32 -7.63
N ASP A 155 -10.56 -16.56 -7.73
CA ASP A 155 -11.13 -15.89 -6.56
C ASP A 155 -11.69 -16.89 -5.54
N ALA A 156 -12.28 -18.00 -5.99
CA ALA A 156 -12.76 -19.06 -5.09
C ALA A 156 -11.62 -19.71 -4.31
N PHE A 157 -10.50 -20.03 -4.97
CA PHE A 157 -9.32 -20.56 -4.29
C PHE A 157 -8.73 -19.53 -3.32
N ALA A 158 -8.58 -18.27 -3.74
CA ALA A 158 -8.11 -17.21 -2.86
C ALA A 158 -9.01 -17.05 -1.64
N ALA A 159 -10.33 -17.15 -1.82
CA ALA A 159 -11.28 -17.07 -0.73
C ALA A 159 -11.18 -18.25 0.23
N LEU A 160 -10.92 -19.47 -0.27
CA LEU A 160 -10.61 -20.65 0.54
C LEU A 160 -9.33 -20.44 1.36
N VAL A 161 -8.27 -19.87 0.77
CA VAL A 161 -7.03 -19.53 1.49
C VAL A 161 -7.32 -18.53 2.61
N ILE A 162 -8.07 -17.46 2.33
CA ILE A 162 -8.38 -16.40 3.31
C ILE A 162 -9.21 -16.98 4.47
N VAL A 163 -10.32 -17.66 4.19
CA VAL A 163 -11.23 -18.14 5.25
C VAL A 163 -10.56 -19.20 6.12
N THR A 164 -9.75 -20.10 5.53
CA THR A 164 -9.00 -21.10 6.28
C THR A 164 -7.93 -20.44 7.14
N SER A 165 -7.20 -19.44 6.60
CA SER A 165 -6.23 -18.66 7.38
C SER A 165 -6.89 -17.97 8.58
N LEU A 166 -8.05 -17.33 8.38
CA LEU A 166 -8.79 -16.66 9.46
C LEU A 166 -9.25 -17.65 10.54
N ALA A 167 -9.73 -18.83 10.14
CA ALA A 167 -10.15 -19.87 11.08
C ALA A 167 -8.97 -20.39 11.91
N VAL A 168 -7.82 -20.64 11.27
CA VAL A 168 -6.60 -21.08 11.96
C VAL A 168 -6.09 -20.01 12.93
N ILE A 169 -6.03 -18.75 12.50
CA ILE A 169 -5.58 -17.63 13.34
C ILE A 169 -6.57 -17.39 14.50
N ALA A 170 -7.86 -17.64 14.32
CA ALA A 170 -8.85 -17.56 15.40
C ALA A 170 -8.69 -18.67 16.45
N ASP A 171 -8.16 -19.84 16.06
CA ASP A 171 -7.87 -20.95 16.97
C ASP A 171 -6.50 -20.78 17.65
N ALA A 172 -5.51 -20.26 16.93
CA ALA A 172 -4.15 -20.02 17.40
C ALA A 172 -3.58 -18.69 16.84
N PRO A 173 -3.86 -17.56 17.51
CA PRO A 173 -3.45 -16.23 17.05
C PRO A 173 -1.94 -16.06 16.81
N GLU A 174 -1.11 -16.75 17.58
CA GLU A 174 0.35 -16.70 17.48
C GLU A 174 0.91 -17.18 16.13
N LEU A 175 0.16 -18.02 15.40
CA LEU A 175 0.57 -18.51 14.08
C LEU A 175 0.64 -17.39 13.05
N ARG A 176 -0.15 -16.31 13.22
CA ARG A 176 -0.10 -15.14 12.35
C ARG A 176 1.27 -14.48 12.36
N THR A 177 1.89 -14.35 13.53
CA THR A 177 3.22 -13.75 13.70
C THR A 177 4.32 -14.70 13.22
N LEU A 178 4.11 -16.01 13.35
CA LEU A 178 5.11 -17.02 13.01
C LEU A 178 5.23 -17.28 11.51
N TYR A 179 4.11 -17.26 10.78
CA TYR A 179 4.06 -17.68 9.37
C TYR A 179 3.55 -16.62 8.39
N GLY A 180 2.68 -15.69 8.83
CA GLY A 180 2.13 -14.68 7.93
C GLY A 180 3.12 -13.57 7.59
N ASP A 181 2.96 -12.96 6.41
CA ASP A 181 3.78 -11.84 5.97
C ASP A 181 3.52 -10.58 6.82
N PRO A 182 4.48 -9.65 6.95
CA PRO A 182 4.23 -8.41 7.66
C PRO A 182 3.09 -7.63 6.97
N PRO A 183 2.24 -6.88 7.73
CA PRO A 183 1.11 -6.15 7.15
C PRO A 183 1.52 -5.02 6.19
N SER A 184 2.81 -4.67 6.13
CA SER A 184 3.40 -3.73 5.19
C SER A 184 3.97 -4.38 3.92
N ALA A 185 4.01 -5.72 3.84
CA ALA A 185 4.43 -6.42 2.64
C ALA A 185 3.48 -6.06 1.50
N ILE A 186 4.00 -5.87 0.29
CA ILE A 186 3.17 -5.79 -0.90
C ILE A 186 2.73 -7.23 -1.21
N ASP A 187 1.43 -7.44 -1.45
CA ASP A 187 0.85 -8.74 -1.80
C ASP A 187 1.04 -9.82 -0.71
N GLY A 188 1.05 -9.39 0.56
CA GLY A 188 1.34 -10.22 1.72
C GLY A 188 0.24 -11.24 2.04
N SER A 189 0.66 -12.45 2.41
CA SER A 189 -0.20 -13.55 2.84
C SER A 189 -0.64 -13.43 4.30
N LEU A 190 -1.85 -13.94 4.60
CA LEU A 190 -2.38 -13.98 5.98
C LEU A 190 -1.65 -15.02 6.84
N LEU A 191 -1.36 -16.19 6.26
CA LEU A 191 -0.78 -17.32 6.99
C LEU A 191 0.03 -18.25 6.08
N PHE A 192 -0.56 -18.68 4.96
CA PHE A 192 0.07 -19.62 4.04
C PHE A 192 0.75 -18.88 2.89
N SER A 193 2.04 -19.15 2.70
CA SER A 193 2.77 -18.68 1.53
C SER A 193 2.45 -19.52 0.29
N ALA A 194 2.89 -19.06 -0.89
CA ALA A 194 2.78 -19.84 -2.12
C ALA A 194 3.48 -21.22 -2.01
N TRP A 195 4.53 -21.33 -1.19
CA TRP A 195 5.25 -22.59 -0.96
C TRP A 195 4.45 -23.56 -0.10
N ASP A 196 3.76 -23.06 0.91
CA ASP A 196 2.90 -23.86 1.77
C ASP A 196 1.75 -24.47 0.97
N LEU A 197 1.20 -23.70 0.03
CA LEU A 197 0.14 -24.16 -0.86
C LEU A 197 0.66 -25.14 -1.92
N ALA A 198 1.88 -24.95 -2.42
CA ALA A 198 2.46 -25.83 -3.45
C ALA A 198 2.70 -27.26 -2.99
N ASP A 199 3.07 -27.47 -1.72
CA ASP A 199 3.22 -28.80 -1.12
C ASP A 199 2.82 -28.77 0.38
N PRO A 200 1.51 -28.85 0.68
CA PRO A 200 1.01 -28.76 2.05
C PRO A 200 1.52 -29.92 2.94
N SER A 201 1.95 -31.04 2.34
CA SER A 201 2.38 -32.23 3.07
C SER A 201 3.70 -32.03 3.82
N ILE A 202 4.55 -31.11 3.35
CA ILE A 202 5.84 -30.75 3.97
C ILE A 202 5.81 -29.37 4.61
N SER A 203 4.70 -28.64 4.52
CA SER A 203 4.56 -27.30 5.08
C SER A 203 4.45 -27.37 6.60
N ARG A 204 5.37 -26.67 7.28
CA ARG A 204 5.32 -26.50 8.73
C ARG A 204 4.12 -25.66 9.16
N ALA A 205 3.72 -24.67 8.36
CA ALA A 205 2.53 -23.87 8.63
C ALA A 205 1.27 -24.76 8.65
N PHE A 206 1.10 -25.68 7.68
CA PHE A 206 0.00 -26.64 7.69
C PHE A 206 0.08 -27.63 8.85
N ALA A 207 1.27 -28.12 9.20
CA ALA A 207 1.46 -29.03 10.33
C ALA A 207 1.06 -28.37 11.66
N ASP A 208 1.59 -27.19 11.95
CA ASP A 208 1.33 -26.44 13.17
C ASP A 208 -0.14 -25.98 13.25
N ALA A 209 -0.73 -25.60 12.11
CA ALA A 209 -2.15 -25.26 12.01
C ALA A 209 -3.04 -26.47 12.31
N THR A 210 -2.73 -27.65 11.75
CA THR A 210 -3.53 -28.87 11.95
C THR A 210 -3.51 -29.36 13.39
N GLU A 211 -2.37 -29.22 14.05
CA GLU A 211 -2.17 -29.55 15.47
C GLU A 211 -3.06 -28.68 16.38
N ARG A 212 -3.13 -27.37 16.11
CA ARG A 212 -3.84 -26.38 16.93
C ARG A 212 -5.30 -26.17 16.52
N ALA A 213 -5.71 -26.66 15.36
CA ALA A 213 -7.05 -26.47 14.82
C ALA A 213 -8.14 -27.21 15.63
N THR A 214 -9.26 -26.51 15.82
CA THR A 214 -10.52 -27.13 16.24
C THR A 214 -11.06 -28.05 15.13
N PRO A 215 -11.99 -29.00 15.43
CA PRO A 215 -12.53 -29.90 14.41
C PRO A 215 -13.12 -29.19 13.17
N PRO A 216 -13.87 -28.08 13.29
CA PRO A 216 -14.33 -27.32 12.12
C PRO A 216 -13.18 -26.73 11.30
N THR A 217 -12.18 -26.14 11.94
CA THR A 217 -11.00 -25.57 11.27
C THR A 217 -10.17 -26.64 10.57
N ARG A 218 -10.07 -27.85 11.16
CA ARG A 218 -9.37 -28.98 10.56
C ARG A 218 -10.02 -29.42 9.25
N ALA A 219 -11.35 -29.44 9.17
CA ALA A 219 -12.05 -29.73 7.91
C ALA A 219 -11.74 -28.70 6.81
N LEU A 220 -11.55 -27.42 7.17
CA LEU A 220 -11.14 -26.37 6.22
C LEU A 220 -9.70 -26.53 5.75
N LEU A 221 -8.80 -26.93 6.66
CA LEU A 221 -7.41 -27.25 6.34
C LEU A 221 -7.32 -28.44 5.38
N GLU A 222 -8.06 -29.52 5.65
CA GLU A 222 -8.14 -30.68 4.76
C GLU A 222 -8.70 -30.30 3.38
N GLY A 223 -9.75 -29.47 3.35
CA GLY A 223 -10.32 -28.93 2.11
C GLY A 223 -9.29 -28.10 1.32
N LEU A 224 -8.57 -27.18 1.98
CA LEU A 224 -7.54 -26.37 1.33
C LEU A 224 -6.36 -27.21 0.84
N GLN A 225 -5.94 -28.22 1.62
CA GLN A 225 -4.87 -29.14 1.23
C GLN A 225 -5.24 -29.94 -0.03
N ASN A 226 -6.46 -30.48 -0.06
CA ASN A 226 -6.97 -31.20 -1.23
C ASN A 226 -7.11 -30.28 -2.44
N ALA A 227 -7.65 -29.07 -2.25
CA ALA A 227 -7.76 -28.08 -3.31
C ALA A 227 -6.38 -27.75 -3.89
N SER A 228 -5.37 -27.47 -3.05
CA SER A 228 -4.04 -27.02 -3.49
C SER A 228 -3.23 -28.08 -4.24
N THR A 229 -3.48 -29.37 -3.96
CA THR A 229 -2.80 -30.50 -4.61
C THR A 229 -3.63 -31.12 -5.75
N GLY A 230 -4.87 -30.68 -5.90
CA GLY A 230 -5.85 -31.20 -6.84
C GLY A 230 -6.02 -30.38 -8.12
N TYR A 231 -7.08 -30.71 -8.85
CA TYR A 231 -7.55 -30.01 -10.03
C TYR A 231 -8.66 -29.00 -9.68
N ALA A 232 -9.10 -28.22 -10.67
CA ALA A 232 -10.14 -27.20 -10.51
C ALA A 232 -11.43 -27.68 -9.81
N ALA A 233 -11.79 -28.95 -9.97
CA ALA A 233 -12.96 -29.54 -9.31
C ALA A 233 -12.80 -29.63 -7.78
N ASP A 234 -11.57 -29.83 -7.29
CA ASP A 234 -11.29 -29.96 -5.85
C ASP A 234 -11.46 -28.62 -5.13
N VAL A 235 -11.27 -27.49 -5.81
CA VAL A 235 -11.62 -26.15 -5.29
C VAL A 235 -13.13 -26.02 -5.09
N TYR A 236 -13.93 -26.52 -6.04
CA TYR A 236 -15.39 -26.52 -5.94
C TYR A 236 -15.86 -27.35 -4.74
N ASP A 237 -15.32 -28.56 -4.60
CA ASP A 237 -15.69 -29.48 -3.53
C ASP A 237 -15.27 -28.93 -2.16
N ALA A 238 -14.06 -28.38 -2.04
CA ALA A 238 -13.56 -27.76 -0.81
C ALA A 238 -14.38 -26.53 -0.40
N CYS A 239 -14.76 -25.67 -1.36
CA CYS A 239 -15.63 -24.54 -1.05
C CYS A 239 -17.05 -24.98 -0.64
N GLY A 240 -17.52 -26.13 -1.14
CA GLY A 240 -18.80 -26.73 -0.73
C GLY A 240 -18.82 -27.21 0.72
N LEU A 241 -17.65 -27.41 1.35
CA LEU A 241 -17.53 -27.80 2.76
C LEU A 241 -17.70 -26.61 3.73
N LEU A 242 -17.59 -25.37 3.25
CA LEU A 242 -17.69 -24.17 4.08
C LEU A 242 -19.16 -23.83 4.41
N PRO A 243 -19.57 -23.91 5.69
CA PRO A 243 -20.93 -23.57 6.08
C PRO A 243 -21.21 -22.10 5.73
N ARG A 244 -22.25 -21.87 4.91
CA ARG A 244 -22.76 -20.55 4.49
C ARG A 244 -21.98 -19.84 3.39
N MET A 245 -20.97 -20.43 2.75
CA MET A 245 -20.31 -19.83 1.59
C MET A 245 -21.03 -20.21 0.29
N LYS A 246 -21.40 -19.22 -0.54
CA LYS A 246 -22.04 -19.43 -1.85
C LYS A 246 -20.99 -19.75 -2.91
N MET A 247 -21.35 -20.63 -3.84
CA MET A 247 -20.50 -20.99 -4.98
C MET A 247 -20.71 -20.04 -6.18
N PRO A 248 -19.67 -19.81 -7.00
CA PRO A 248 -19.83 -19.15 -8.29
C PRO A 248 -20.78 -19.93 -9.21
N SER A 249 -21.56 -19.23 -10.04
CA SER A 249 -22.50 -19.88 -10.95
C SER A 249 -21.79 -20.66 -12.06
N ARG A 250 -22.33 -21.84 -12.39
CA ARG A 250 -21.75 -22.77 -13.39
C ARG A 250 -21.85 -22.26 -14.85
N ALA A 251 -22.71 -21.27 -15.11
CA ALA A 251 -22.83 -20.66 -16.44
C ALA A 251 -21.65 -19.72 -16.77
N MET A 252 -21.05 -19.08 -15.75
CA MET A 252 -19.88 -18.22 -15.91
C MET A 252 -18.61 -19.03 -16.17
N PHE A 253 -18.52 -20.22 -15.56
CA PHE A 253 -17.47 -21.22 -15.78
C PHE A 253 -17.30 -21.61 -17.26
N GLU A 254 -18.42 -21.70 -18.00
CA GLU A 254 -18.44 -22.05 -19.43
C GLU A 254 -18.14 -20.85 -20.35
N ALA A 255 -18.42 -19.62 -19.90
CA ALA A 255 -18.20 -18.39 -20.67
C ALA A 255 -16.74 -17.88 -20.59
N ALA A 256 -16.09 -17.98 -19.42
CA ALA A 256 -14.72 -17.52 -19.21
C ALA A 256 -13.66 -18.40 -19.89
N SER A 257 -13.99 -19.67 -20.15
CA SER A 257 -13.10 -20.66 -20.74
C SER A 257 -12.96 -20.57 -22.27
N ALA A 258 -13.80 -19.77 -22.94
CA ALA A 258 -13.87 -19.70 -24.41
C ALA A 258 -12.94 -18.67 -25.07
N ASP A 259 -12.40 -17.68 -24.34
CA ASP A 259 -11.86 -16.45 -24.98
C ASP A 259 -10.42 -16.04 -24.57
N SER A 260 -9.64 -16.90 -23.90
CA SER A 260 -8.28 -16.55 -23.46
C SER A 260 -7.19 -17.28 -24.27
N GLY A 261 -6.73 -16.65 -25.36
CA GLY A 261 -5.63 -17.13 -26.20
C GLY A 261 -4.23 -16.92 -25.59
N TRP A 262 -3.89 -17.67 -24.52
CA TRP A 262 -2.55 -17.68 -23.91
C TRP A 262 -1.96 -19.09 -23.87
N ASP A 263 -0.75 -19.24 -24.37
CA ASP A 263 0.01 -20.49 -24.54
C ASP A 263 0.54 -21.02 -23.18
N THR A 264 0.22 -22.27 -22.81
CA THR A 264 0.52 -22.89 -21.50
C THR A 264 1.92 -23.52 -21.43
N GLY A 265 2.94 -22.84 -21.95
CA GLY A 265 4.29 -23.38 -22.12
C GLY A 265 5.25 -23.20 -20.94
N TRP A 266 4.82 -23.37 -19.68
CA TRP A 266 5.72 -23.32 -18.51
C TRP A 266 5.60 -24.59 -17.66
N ASP A 267 6.60 -25.47 -17.75
CA ASP A 267 6.79 -26.61 -16.86
C ASP A 267 7.66 -26.19 -15.68
N ILE A 268 7.06 -26.04 -14.49
CA ILE A 268 7.71 -25.53 -13.27
C ILE A 268 8.44 -26.61 -12.47
N GLY A 269 8.21 -27.90 -12.78
CA GLY A 269 8.81 -29.03 -12.06
C GLY A 269 10.33 -28.92 -11.86
N PRO A 270 11.10 -28.57 -12.90
CA PRO A 270 12.56 -28.42 -12.81
C PRO A 270 13.05 -27.25 -11.93
N VAL A 271 12.21 -26.24 -11.68
CA VAL A 271 12.55 -25.10 -10.81
C VAL A 271 12.32 -25.50 -9.34
N VAL A 272 11.21 -26.18 -9.07
CA VAL A 272 10.87 -26.72 -7.75
C VAL A 272 11.90 -27.75 -7.28
N ASP A 273 12.35 -28.65 -8.16
CA ASP A 273 13.36 -29.67 -7.82
C ASP A 273 14.75 -29.06 -7.50
N ARG A 274 15.15 -28.01 -8.24
CA ARG A 274 16.42 -27.30 -7.99
C ARG A 274 16.42 -26.52 -6.68
N MET A 275 15.26 -25.99 -6.28
CA MET A 275 15.11 -25.27 -5.02
C MET A 275 15.01 -26.22 -3.83
N ARG A 276 14.33 -27.37 -3.98
CA ARG A 276 14.28 -28.45 -2.98
C ARG A 276 15.68 -28.97 -2.63
N ALA A 277 16.58 -29.06 -3.62
CA ALA A 277 17.98 -29.45 -3.42
C ALA A 277 18.88 -28.37 -2.77
N HIS A 278 18.48 -27.09 -2.80
CA HIS A 278 19.31 -25.98 -2.29
C HIS A 278 19.04 -25.65 -0.82
N TYR A 279 17.83 -25.92 -0.32
CA TYR A 279 17.37 -25.45 0.99
C TYR A 279 17.21 -26.55 2.07
N SER A 280 17.47 -27.83 1.76
CA SER A 280 17.52 -28.90 2.76
C SER A 280 18.66 -28.73 3.78
N ASP A 281 19.72 -28.00 3.42
CA ASP A 281 20.98 -27.97 4.18
C ASP A 281 21.07 -26.81 5.20
N THR A 282 20.13 -25.85 5.16
CA THR A 282 20.28 -24.57 5.89
C THR A 282 19.43 -24.42 7.16
N TRP A 283 18.57 -25.39 7.51
CA TRP A 283 17.61 -25.25 8.63
C TRP A 283 17.90 -26.07 9.89
N ILE A 284 19.00 -26.84 9.96
CA ILE A 284 19.28 -27.71 11.12
C ILE A 284 19.99 -27.01 12.29
N THR A 285 20.52 -25.79 12.16
CA THR A 285 21.28 -25.18 13.27
C THR A 285 20.86 -23.74 13.55
N GLY A 286 19.88 -23.55 14.44
CA GLY A 286 19.63 -22.23 15.03
C GLY A 286 18.24 -21.96 15.57
N ALA A 287 17.73 -22.79 16.49
CA ALA A 287 16.61 -22.39 17.35
C ALA A 287 16.91 -22.81 18.81
N PRO A 288 16.69 -21.94 19.81
CA PRO A 288 16.95 -22.24 21.22
C PRO A 288 15.94 -23.24 21.79
N THR A 289 16.39 -24.08 22.73
CA THR A 289 15.65 -25.22 23.28
C THR A 289 14.56 -24.83 24.28
N ALA A 290 13.43 -25.54 24.22
CA ALA A 290 12.19 -25.34 24.95
C ALA A 290 12.22 -25.67 26.47
N GLU A 291 13.38 -25.77 27.11
CA GLU A 291 13.49 -26.14 28.53
C GLU A 291 13.49 -24.94 29.51
N GLU A 292 13.54 -23.70 29.03
CA GLU A 292 13.54 -22.52 29.93
C GLU A 292 12.16 -21.85 30.08
N ALA A 293 11.13 -22.31 29.37
CA ALA A 293 9.79 -21.70 29.40
C ALA A 293 8.77 -22.43 30.29
N ASN A 294 9.11 -23.57 30.89
CA ASN A 294 8.14 -24.46 31.55
C ASN A 294 8.41 -24.68 33.05
N ALA A 295 8.60 -23.59 33.79
CA ALA A 295 8.64 -23.62 35.24
C ALA A 295 7.63 -22.64 35.84
N GLY A 296 6.40 -23.11 36.03
CA GLY A 296 5.54 -22.56 37.08
C GLY A 296 4.07 -22.38 36.71
N PHE A 297 3.32 -23.47 36.51
CA PHE A 297 1.90 -23.52 36.89
C PHE A 297 1.47 -24.98 37.12
N MET A 298 1.56 -25.43 38.37
CA MET A 298 0.90 -26.65 38.88
C MET A 298 0.37 -26.35 40.28
N ASN A 299 -0.96 -26.39 40.44
CA ASN A 299 -1.70 -27.07 41.53
C ASN A 299 -3.16 -26.56 41.65
N ALA A 300 -4.11 -27.37 41.14
CA ALA A 300 -5.31 -27.99 41.77
C ALA A 300 -6.08 -27.32 42.95
N PRO A 301 -7.32 -27.76 43.32
CA PRO A 301 -8.40 -28.43 42.56
C PRO A 301 -9.84 -27.93 42.86
N ALA A 302 -10.81 -28.53 42.15
CA ALA A 302 -12.26 -28.45 42.35
C ALA A 302 -12.77 -29.16 43.63
N SER A 303 -13.91 -28.70 44.18
CA SER A 303 -14.71 -29.43 45.17
C SER A 303 -16.22 -29.17 44.99
N ALA A 304 -16.99 -30.24 45.02
CA ALA A 304 -18.45 -30.31 45.00
C ALA A 304 -19.02 -30.39 46.43
N ALA A 305 -20.21 -29.84 46.66
CA ALA A 305 -21.06 -30.20 47.80
C ALA A 305 -22.54 -29.88 47.55
N ALA A 306 -23.39 -30.79 47.99
CA ALA A 306 -24.86 -30.81 47.90
C ALA A 306 -25.53 -30.13 49.13
N PRO A 307 -26.88 -30.01 49.21
CA PRO A 307 -27.61 -28.99 49.97
C PRO A 307 -28.01 -29.42 51.40
N PRO A 308 -28.62 -28.52 52.21
CA PRO A 308 -29.44 -28.92 53.35
C PRO A 308 -30.91 -28.47 53.27
N GLU A 309 -31.70 -29.18 54.08
CA GLU A 309 -33.15 -29.31 54.19
C GLU A 309 -33.76 -28.36 55.29
N PRO A 310 -35.07 -28.45 55.67
CA PRO A 310 -35.93 -27.31 56.03
C PRO A 310 -35.96 -26.95 57.53
N VAL A 311 -36.64 -25.85 57.87
CA VAL A 311 -36.86 -25.40 59.26
C VAL A 311 -38.34 -25.43 59.64
N ASP A 312 -38.59 -26.01 60.82
CA ASP A 312 -39.87 -26.26 61.49
C ASP A 312 -40.44 -25.01 62.22
N GLY A 313 -41.76 -25.00 62.44
CA GLY A 313 -42.55 -23.81 62.82
C GLY A 313 -42.70 -23.44 64.32
N ALA A 314 -43.53 -22.41 64.58
CA ALA A 314 -44.32 -22.17 65.80
C ALA A 314 -45.25 -20.93 65.63
N VAL A 315 -46.58 -21.08 65.67
CA VAL A 315 -47.56 -20.82 66.78
C VAL A 315 -48.08 -19.36 66.93
N TYR A 316 -49.41 -19.29 66.77
CA TYR A 316 -50.45 -18.27 67.00
C TYR A 316 -50.23 -17.08 67.96
N ALA A 317 -50.74 -15.92 67.52
CA ALA A 317 -51.43 -14.95 68.38
C ALA A 317 -52.73 -14.49 67.69
N ALA A 318 -53.88 -14.80 68.32
CA ALA A 318 -55.21 -14.41 67.86
C ALA A 318 -55.56 -13.02 68.39
N SER A 319 -55.99 -12.11 67.50
CA SER A 319 -56.71 -10.88 67.87
C SER A 319 -58.07 -10.86 67.17
N ALA A 320 -59.10 -10.59 67.98
CA ALA A 320 -60.53 -10.51 67.72
C ALA A 320 -60.96 -10.15 66.28
N THR A 321 -61.74 -11.03 65.68
CA THR A 321 -62.42 -10.91 64.38
C THR A 321 -63.75 -10.16 64.51
N GLU A 322 -63.92 -9.07 63.74
CA GLU A 322 -65.21 -8.80 63.10
C GLU A 322 -65.44 -9.93 62.08
N ASN A 323 -66.63 -10.55 62.08
CA ASN A 323 -66.91 -11.71 61.24
C ASN A 323 -66.85 -11.33 59.75
N VAL A 324 -65.85 -11.84 59.03
CA VAL A 324 -65.82 -11.82 57.57
C VAL A 324 -67.01 -12.63 57.05
N THR A 325 -67.82 -12.02 56.18
CA THR A 325 -69.01 -12.67 55.62
C THR A 325 -68.65 -13.50 54.38
N GLY A 326 -69.52 -14.46 54.02
CA GLY A 326 -69.36 -15.23 52.78
C GLY A 326 -69.37 -14.35 51.51
N ASP A 327 -69.98 -13.17 51.61
CA ASP A 327 -70.03 -12.19 50.53
C ASP A 327 -68.68 -11.50 50.32
N ASP A 328 -67.93 -11.20 51.38
CA ASP A 328 -66.59 -10.59 51.31
C ASP A 328 -65.57 -11.50 50.59
N ILE A 329 -65.65 -12.81 50.86
CA ILE A 329 -64.81 -13.81 50.17
C ILE A 329 -65.24 -13.99 48.71
N ALA A 330 -66.54 -13.92 48.41
CA ALA A 330 -67.05 -13.96 47.04
C ALA A 330 -66.62 -12.73 46.23
N GLU A 331 -66.57 -11.56 46.87
CA GLU A 331 -66.07 -10.31 46.28
C GLU A 331 -64.56 -10.40 45.99
N LEU A 332 -63.75 -10.87 46.96
CA LEU A 332 -62.31 -11.11 46.75
C LEU A 332 -62.06 -12.11 45.61
N THR A 333 -62.80 -13.23 45.59
CA THR A 333 -62.68 -14.26 44.54
C THR A 333 -63.09 -13.71 43.16
N THR A 334 -64.02 -12.75 43.12
CA THR A 334 -64.43 -12.07 41.88
C THR A 334 -63.36 -11.09 41.40
N ALA A 335 -62.75 -10.33 42.32
CA ALA A 335 -61.64 -9.42 42.02
C ALA A 335 -60.39 -10.18 41.53
N LEU A 336 -60.05 -11.31 42.17
CA LEU A 336 -58.99 -12.23 41.74
C LEU A 336 -59.24 -12.78 40.34
N ARG A 337 -60.46 -13.22 40.03
CA ARG A 337 -60.84 -13.69 38.68
C ARG A 337 -60.77 -12.61 37.61
N ARG A 338 -60.97 -11.34 37.98
CA ARG A 338 -60.84 -10.18 37.08
C ARG A 338 -59.40 -9.67 36.96
N ASN A 339 -58.47 -10.19 37.77
CA ASN A 339 -57.08 -9.72 37.87
C ASN A 339 -56.98 -8.21 38.17
N ASP A 340 -57.92 -7.70 38.97
CA ASP A 340 -58.03 -6.29 39.34
C ASP A 340 -57.25 -6.03 40.63
N GLU A 341 -55.97 -5.68 40.48
CA GLU A 341 -55.03 -5.45 41.58
C GLU A 341 -55.52 -4.42 42.58
N ALA A 342 -56.10 -3.31 42.13
CA ALA A 342 -56.52 -2.21 43.01
C ALA A 342 -57.64 -2.68 43.96
N GLU A 343 -58.58 -3.45 43.41
CA GLU A 343 -59.70 -3.98 44.16
C GLU A 343 -59.29 -5.16 45.06
N VAL A 344 -58.37 -6.02 44.59
CA VAL A 344 -57.78 -7.10 45.39
C VAL A 344 -57.02 -6.55 46.61
N VAL A 345 -56.19 -5.50 46.43
CA VAL A 345 -55.46 -4.86 47.54
C VAL A 345 -56.41 -4.19 48.54
N ARG A 346 -57.46 -3.51 48.04
CA ARG A 346 -58.48 -2.87 48.88
C ARG A 346 -59.18 -3.89 49.77
N ILE A 347 -59.70 -4.97 49.18
CA ILE A 347 -60.44 -6.00 49.90
C ILE A 347 -59.49 -6.77 50.84
N TRP A 348 -58.30 -7.15 50.38
CA TRP A 348 -57.30 -7.86 51.19
C TRP A 348 -56.88 -7.09 52.45
N SER A 349 -56.75 -5.77 52.37
CA SER A 349 -56.42 -4.93 53.53
C SER A 349 -57.45 -5.00 54.66
N GLN A 350 -58.70 -5.34 54.33
CA GLN A 350 -59.81 -5.42 55.26
C GLN A 350 -59.98 -6.83 55.83
N ILE A 351 -59.83 -7.88 55.00
CA ILE A 351 -60.16 -9.26 55.38
C ILE A 351 -58.96 -10.21 55.50
N GLY A 352 -57.74 -9.79 55.17
CA GLY A 352 -56.55 -10.67 55.12
C GLY A 352 -56.09 -11.28 56.45
N HIS A 353 -56.65 -10.84 57.57
CA HIS A 353 -56.40 -11.41 58.90
C HIS A 353 -57.26 -12.66 59.17
N ASP A 354 -58.31 -12.87 58.38
CA ASP A 354 -59.28 -13.94 58.55
C ASP A 354 -58.76 -15.30 58.05
N PRO A 355 -59.01 -16.41 58.79
CA PRO A 355 -58.54 -17.74 58.40
C PRO A 355 -59.05 -18.22 57.02
N LEU A 356 -60.27 -17.86 56.61
CA LEU A 356 -60.85 -18.25 55.33
C LEU A 356 -60.28 -17.41 54.18
N ALA A 357 -60.07 -16.11 54.40
CA ALA A 357 -59.40 -15.24 53.43
C ALA A 357 -57.94 -15.67 53.21
N ARG A 358 -57.24 -16.12 54.25
CA ARG A 358 -55.85 -16.63 54.14
C ARG A 358 -55.68 -17.81 53.18
N LEU A 359 -56.73 -18.59 52.90
CA LEU A 359 -56.68 -19.66 51.89
C LEU A 359 -56.45 -19.12 50.47
N LEU A 360 -56.82 -17.85 50.23
CA LEU A 360 -56.65 -17.15 48.95
C LEU A 360 -55.36 -16.30 48.93
N ALA A 361 -54.53 -16.33 49.98
CA ALA A 361 -53.33 -15.50 50.08
C ALA A 361 -52.37 -15.67 48.90
N GLY A 362 -52.18 -16.91 48.43
CA GLY A 362 -51.32 -17.19 47.28
C GLY A 362 -51.84 -16.57 45.98
N ASP A 363 -53.15 -16.59 45.75
CA ASP A 363 -53.77 -15.98 44.56
C ASP A 363 -53.70 -14.44 44.63
N VAL A 364 -53.86 -13.86 45.82
CA VAL A 364 -53.69 -12.43 46.07
C VAL A 364 -52.25 -11.98 45.81
N GLU A 365 -51.27 -12.70 46.36
CA GLU A 365 -49.85 -12.44 46.11
C GLU A 365 -49.52 -12.53 44.62
N GLN A 366 -50.12 -13.48 43.89
CA GLN A 366 -49.91 -13.66 42.46
C GLN A 366 -50.46 -12.48 41.63
N VAL A 367 -51.66 -11.98 41.95
CA VAL A 367 -52.25 -10.81 41.27
C VAL A 367 -51.44 -9.54 41.53
N ILE A 368 -50.99 -9.34 42.78
CA ILE A 368 -50.15 -8.20 43.16
C ILE A 368 -48.80 -8.28 42.45
N ALA A 369 -48.13 -9.43 42.44
CA ALA A 369 -46.86 -9.64 41.72
C ALA A 369 -47.00 -9.34 40.22
N ALA A 370 -48.09 -9.80 39.58
CA ALA A 370 -48.39 -9.49 38.18
C ALA A 370 -48.67 -8.00 37.92
N GLY A 371 -49.12 -7.26 38.94
CA GLY A 371 -49.24 -5.81 38.96
C GLY A 371 -47.90 -5.09 38.84
N TYR A 372 -46.95 -5.44 39.71
CA TYR A 372 -45.58 -4.90 39.66
C TYR A 372 -44.87 -5.23 38.35
N ASP A 373 -45.02 -6.45 37.83
CA ASP A 373 -44.46 -6.83 36.53
C ASP A 373 -44.96 -5.93 35.40
N ARG A 374 -46.28 -5.65 35.35
CA ARG A 374 -46.86 -4.74 34.36
C ARG A 374 -46.32 -3.32 34.49
N ARG A 375 -46.17 -2.80 35.71
CA ARG A 375 -45.60 -1.47 35.98
C ARG A 375 -44.14 -1.38 35.51
N VAL A 376 -43.31 -2.37 35.86
CA VAL A 376 -41.91 -2.47 35.42
C VAL A 376 -41.81 -2.49 33.89
N LEU A 377 -42.59 -3.35 33.23
CA LEU A 377 -42.59 -3.45 31.76
C LEU A 377 -43.12 -2.17 31.10
N SER A 378 -44.09 -1.49 31.70
CA SER A 378 -44.63 -0.22 31.19
C SER A 378 -43.60 0.92 31.25
N GLU A 379 -42.90 1.06 32.37
CA GLU A 379 -41.88 2.12 32.53
C GLU A 379 -40.64 1.84 31.66
N SER A 380 -40.30 0.58 31.43
CA SER A 380 -39.26 0.19 30.48
C SER A 380 -39.60 0.57 29.04
N ARG A 381 -40.85 0.33 28.59
CA ARG A 381 -41.31 0.78 27.26
C ARG A 381 -41.22 2.31 27.09
N ARG A 382 -41.32 3.06 28.18
CA ARG A 382 -41.17 4.53 28.21
C ARG A 382 -39.71 4.99 28.32
N LYS A 383 -38.73 4.06 28.34
CA LYS A 383 -37.29 4.31 28.52
C LYS A 383 -36.95 5.07 29.81
N ARG A 384 -37.72 4.86 30.89
CA ARG A 384 -37.53 5.54 32.18
C ARG A 384 -36.84 4.62 33.18
N ASP A 385 -35.53 4.45 33.01
CA ASP A 385 -34.73 3.53 33.83
C ASP A 385 -34.83 3.83 35.33
N SER A 386 -34.82 5.10 35.73
CA SER A 386 -35.00 5.50 37.14
C SER A 386 -36.38 5.09 37.70
N ALA A 387 -37.43 5.15 36.89
CA ALA A 387 -38.77 4.73 37.30
C ALA A 387 -38.89 3.20 37.39
N VAL A 388 -38.23 2.46 36.49
CA VAL A 388 -38.12 0.99 36.57
C VAL A 388 -37.45 0.57 37.88
N LEU A 389 -36.35 1.23 38.25
CA LEU A 389 -35.63 0.94 39.50
C LEU A 389 -36.45 1.32 40.74
N ALA A 390 -37.20 2.43 40.69
CA ALA A 390 -38.09 2.83 41.79
C ALA A 390 -39.22 1.81 42.02
N VAL A 391 -39.85 1.29 40.96
CA VAL A 391 -40.88 0.25 41.07
C VAL A 391 -40.29 -1.07 41.60
N SER A 392 -39.06 -1.42 41.20
CA SER A 392 -38.38 -2.60 41.74
C SER A 392 -38.01 -2.46 43.21
N ALA A 393 -37.59 -1.27 43.65
CA ALA A 393 -37.29 -1.00 45.06
C ALA A 393 -38.57 -1.10 45.91
N GLU A 394 -39.68 -0.53 45.43
CA GLU A 394 -41.00 -0.65 46.07
C GLU A 394 -41.45 -2.12 46.20
N ALA A 395 -41.25 -2.94 45.17
CA ALA A 395 -41.56 -4.37 45.22
C ALA A 395 -40.68 -5.11 46.23
N HIS A 396 -39.39 -4.78 46.29
CA HIS A 396 -38.43 -5.38 47.21
C HIS A 396 -38.74 -5.04 48.68
N ASP A 397 -39.01 -3.77 48.98
CA ASP A 397 -39.36 -3.30 50.33
C ASP A 397 -40.63 -3.98 50.86
N ARG A 398 -41.55 -4.34 49.95
CA ARG A 398 -42.78 -5.07 50.26
C ARG A 398 -42.65 -6.60 50.17
N GLN A 399 -41.45 -7.11 49.91
CA GLN A 399 -41.15 -8.55 49.77
C GLN A 399 -41.94 -9.26 48.67
N ILE A 400 -42.32 -8.54 47.61
CA ILE A 400 -43.10 -9.08 46.49
C ILE A 400 -42.15 -9.56 45.40
N PRO A 401 -42.18 -10.86 45.02
CA PRO A 401 -41.29 -11.40 44.00
C PRO A 401 -41.69 -10.91 42.60
N LEU A 402 -40.75 -10.28 41.90
CA LEU A 402 -40.93 -9.94 40.48
C LEU A 402 -40.81 -11.18 39.59
N GLY A 403 -41.60 -11.21 38.51
CA GLY A 403 -41.55 -12.26 37.51
C GLY A 403 -40.27 -12.25 36.67
N PRO A 404 -40.00 -13.33 35.92
CA PRO A 404 -38.76 -13.49 35.17
C PRO A 404 -38.46 -12.35 34.19
N GLN A 405 -39.46 -11.89 33.45
CA GLN A 405 -39.30 -10.82 32.45
C GLN A 405 -39.05 -9.45 33.11
N ALA A 406 -39.75 -9.13 34.20
CA ALA A 406 -39.53 -7.90 34.94
C ALA A 406 -38.14 -7.84 35.58
N ARG A 407 -37.65 -8.96 36.13
CA ARG A 407 -36.27 -9.05 36.68
C ARG A 407 -35.19 -8.78 35.64
N VAL A 408 -35.36 -9.28 34.40
CA VAL A 408 -34.42 -9.00 33.30
C VAL A 408 -34.40 -7.50 32.99
N VAL A 409 -35.58 -6.88 32.92
CA VAL A 409 -35.71 -5.44 32.64
C VAL A 409 -35.09 -4.57 33.75
N VAL A 410 -35.31 -4.93 35.02
CA VAL A 410 -34.70 -4.24 36.17
C VAL A 410 -33.17 -4.37 36.13
N ARG A 411 -32.65 -5.56 35.82
CA ARG A 411 -31.20 -5.77 35.69
C ARG A 411 -30.60 -4.88 34.59
N GLN A 412 -31.22 -4.86 33.42
CA GLN A 412 -30.78 -4.00 32.31
C GLN A 412 -30.85 -2.50 32.65
N ALA A 413 -31.86 -2.07 33.42
CA ALA A 413 -31.98 -0.68 33.87
C ALA A 413 -30.91 -0.30 34.91
N ASN A 414 -30.54 -1.22 35.81
CA ASN A 414 -29.44 -1.05 36.75
C ASN A 414 -28.10 -0.93 36.01
N GLU A 415 -27.85 -1.84 35.06
CA GLU A 415 -26.65 -1.82 34.22
C GLU A 415 -26.53 -0.49 33.46
N ARG A 416 -27.59 -0.05 32.76
CA ARG A 416 -27.60 1.27 32.07
C ARG A 416 -27.29 2.44 33.01
N THR A 417 -27.90 2.44 34.19
CA THR A 417 -27.74 3.54 35.15
C THR A 417 -26.32 3.59 35.72
N ALA A 418 -25.72 2.44 36.02
CA ALA A 418 -24.34 2.34 36.48
C ALA A 418 -23.36 2.82 35.41
N VAL A 419 -23.49 2.33 34.17
CA VAL A 419 -22.60 2.74 33.06
C VAL A 419 -22.73 4.24 32.76
N ARG A 420 -23.92 4.84 32.83
CA ARG A 420 -24.08 6.31 32.68
C ARG A 420 -23.34 7.09 33.77
N ALA A 421 -23.39 6.61 35.01
CA ALA A 421 -22.71 7.26 36.13
C ALA A 421 -21.19 7.18 35.97
N GLU A 422 -20.66 6.02 35.57
CA GLU A 422 -19.23 5.85 35.30
C GLU A 422 -18.75 6.71 34.13
N LEU A 423 -19.50 6.75 33.02
CA LEU A 423 -19.19 7.61 31.87
C LEU A 423 -19.17 9.08 32.27
N ALA A 424 -20.19 9.56 32.98
CA ALA A 424 -20.26 10.94 33.45
C ALA A 424 -19.09 11.30 34.38
N ALA A 425 -18.70 10.40 35.28
CA ALA A 425 -17.56 10.61 36.17
C ALA A 425 -16.22 10.62 35.41
N ALA A 426 -16.05 9.76 34.41
CA ALA A 426 -14.85 9.72 33.57
C ALA A 426 -14.71 10.99 32.72
N LEU A 427 -15.81 11.44 32.10
CA LEU A 427 -15.87 12.70 31.35
C LEU A 427 -15.55 13.91 32.23
N ALA A 428 -16.14 13.99 33.43
CA ALA A 428 -15.92 15.10 34.36
C ALA A 428 -14.47 15.20 34.85
N ARG A 429 -13.77 14.07 34.98
CA ARG A 429 -12.36 14.01 35.39
C ARG A 429 -11.38 14.12 34.22
N GLY A 430 -11.84 14.06 32.98
CA GLY A 430 -10.97 13.96 31.80
C GLY A 430 -10.16 12.64 31.78
N ASP A 431 -10.68 11.58 32.39
CA ASP A 431 -9.97 10.31 32.56
C ASP A 431 -10.07 9.46 31.28
N ARG A 432 -9.11 9.67 30.37
CA ARG A 432 -9.06 8.99 29.07
C ARG A 432 -8.88 7.49 29.18
N LEU A 433 -8.15 7.00 30.19
CA LEU A 433 -7.96 5.56 30.38
C LEU A 433 -9.29 4.90 30.75
N LYS A 434 -10.05 5.51 31.65
CA LYS A 434 -11.36 4.99 32.03
C LYS A 434 -12.38 5.07 30.88
N LEU A 435 -12.33 6.12 30.05
CA LEU A 435 -13.17 6.23 28.85
C LEU A 435 -12.85 5.13 27.82
N ALA A 436 -11.57 4.83 27.60
CA ALA A 436 -11.16 3.73 26.72
C ALA A 436 -11.59 2.36 27.27
N GLU A 437 -11.45 2.13 28.59
CA GLU A 437 -11.90 0.90 29.25
C GLU A 437 -13.42 0.69 29.10
N LEU A 438 -14.22 1.74 29.32
CA LEU A 438 -15.69 1.69 29.15
C LEU A 438 -16.07 1.36 27.70
N ALA A 439 -15.30 1.82 26.72
CA ALA A 439 -15.55 1.57 25.31
C ALA A 439 -15.12 0.18 24.85
N VAL A 440 -13.91 -0.25 25.23
CA VAL A 440 -13.38 -1.58 24.88
C VAL A 440 -14.14 -2.70 25.57
N SER A 441 -14.62 -2.48 26.81
CA SER A 441 -15.44 -3.46 27.53
C SER A 441 -16.85 -3.66 26.94
N GLY A 442 -17.24 -2.87 25.94
CA GLY A 442 -18.57 -2.93 25.32
C GLY A 442 -19.70 -2.42 26.23
N GLN A 443 -19.40 -1.91 27.42
CA GLN A 443 -20.40 -1.43 28.38
C GLN A 443 -21.20 -0.24 27.84
N LEU A 444 -20.59 0.58 26.98
CA LEU A 444 -21.27 1.71 26.32
C LEU A 444 -22.37 1.28 25.35
N VAL A 445 -22.34 0.04 24.82
CA VAL A 445 -23.39 -0.49 23.92
C VAL A 445 -24.75 -0.51 24.64
N VAL A 446 -24.74 -0.67 25.96
CA VAL A 446 -25.94 -0.72 26.80
C VAL A 446 -26.63 0.65 26.88
N LEU A 447 -25.91 1.76 26.61
CA LEU A 447 -26.41 3.13 26.77
C LEU A 447 -27.28 3.65 25.61
N GLY A 448 -27.20 3.02 24.43
CA GLY A 448 -27.91 3.46 23.22
C GLY A 448 -27.33 4.75 22.61
N ASP A 449 -28.19 5.61 22.04
CA ASP A 449 -27.80 6.86 21.36
C ASP A 449 -27.09 7.83 22.32
N ALA A 450 -25.76 7.83 22.29
CA ALA A 450 -24.92 8.80 22.97
C ALA A 450 -24.81 10.11 22.15
N ASP A 451 -24.58 11.23 22.83
CA ASP A 451 -24.37 12.51 22.16
C ASP A 451 -23.04 12.55 21.39
N ARG A 452 -23.02 13.29 20.27
CA ARG A 452 -21.87 13.36 19.35
C ARG A 452 -20.57 13.79 20.05
N GLN A 453 -20.67 14.65 21.06
CA GLN A 453 -19.52 15.17 21.79
C GLN A 453 -18.92 14.12 22.73
N SER A 454 -19.74 13.37 23.47
CA SER A 454 -19.26 12.23 24.28
C SER A 454 -18.70 11.10 23.41
N LEU A 455 -19.31 10.81 22.25
CA LEU A 455 -18.78 9.82 21.30
C LEU A 455 -17.39 10.20 20.78
N GLN A 456 -17.17 11.48 20.44
CA GLN A 456 -15.87 11.95 20.02
C GLN A 456 -14.81 11.82 21.12
N LEU A 457 -15.14 12.16 22.37
CA LEU A 457 -14.23 12.00 23.51
C LEU A 457 -13.89 10.53 23.82
N VAL A 458 -14.86 9.63 23.65
CA VAL A 458 -14.65 8.18 23.80
C VAL A 458 -13.76 7.65 22.68
N LEU A 459 -13.99 8.05 21.43
CA LEU A 459 -13.16 7.65 20.29
C LEU A 459 -11.73 8.20 20.42
N GLN A 460 -11.57 9.46 20.84
CA GLN A 460 -10.26 10.04 21.17
C GLN A 460 -9.53 9.25 22.26
N ALA A 461 -10.25 8.81 23.29
CA ALA A 461 -9.68 8.02 24.36
C ALA A 461 -9.21 6.63 23.89
N ILE A 462 -9.90 6.00 22.94
CA ILE A 462 -9.49 4.72 22.34
C ILE A 462 -8.20 4.88 21.51
N GLU A 463 -8.09 5.94 20.70
CA GLU A 463 -6.96 6.16 19.81
C GLU A 463 -5.74 6.76 20.52
N TRP A 464 -5.95 7.44 21.66
CA TRP A 464 -4.89 8.11 22.42
C TRP A 464 -3.69 7.22 22.81
N PRO A 465 -3.85 5.98 23.32
CA PRO A 465 -2.71 5.11 23.63
C PRO A 465 -1.86 4.75 22.41
N ALA A 466 -2.47 4.61 21.23
CA ALA A 466 -1.74 4.34 19.99
C ALA A 466 -0.92 5.55 19.56
N LEU A 467 -1.53 6.74 19.57
CA LEU A 467 -0.84 8.00 19.32
C LEU A 467 0.29 8.25 20.32
N GLN A 468 0.06 7.99 21.61
CA GLN A 468 1.07 8.16 22.65
C GLN A 468 2.26 7.22 22.46
N ARG A 469 2.03 5.95 22.08
CA ARG A 469 3.11 5.01 21.74
C ARG A 469 3.87 5.46 20.50
N ALA A 470 3.18 5.89 19.45
CA ALA A 470 3.81 6.40 18.23
C ALA A 470 4.67 7.64 18.51
N ILE A 471 4.19 8.54 19.36
CA ILE A 471 4.95 9.70 19.81
C ILE A 471 6.22 9.25 20.57
N GLN A 472 6.19 8.18 21.34
CA GLN A 472 7.40 7.69 22.03
C GLN A 472 8.46 7.10 21.10
N THR A 473 8.08 6.57 19.92
CA THR A 473 9.02 5.92 19.00
C THR A 473 9.78 6.89 18.08
N ASP A 474 9.38 8.18 18.04
CA ASP A 474 9.93 9.20 17.12
C ASP A 474 9.95 8.76 15.64
N ASP A 475 8.98 7.92 15.28
CA ASP A 475 8.75 7.46 13.91
C ASP A 475 7.68 8.33 13.28
N ASP A 476 8.09 9.18 12.33
CA ASP A 476 7.20 10.16 11.72
C ASP A 476 6.01 9.52 10.99
N VAL A 477 6.16 8.30 10.44
CA VAL A 477 5.08 7.58 9.73
C VAL A 477 4.07 7.03 10.74
N LEU A 478 4.55 6.41 11.82
CA LEU A 478 3.67 5.93 12.89
C LEU A 478 2.92 7.09 13.54
N ILE A 479 3.59 8.21 13.82
CA ILE A 479 2.98 9.40 14.42
C ILE A 479 1.91 9.98 13.50
N ALA A 480 2.21 10.14 12.20
CA ALA A 480 1.25 10.68 11.24
C ALA A 480 0.05 9.74 11.00
N SER A 481 0.28 8.42 11.00
CA SER A 481 -0.79 7.43 10.79
C SER A 481 -1.69 7.22 12.02
N ALA A 482 -1.17 7.45 13.23
CA ALA A 482 -1.91 7.33 14.47
C ALA A 482 -2.72 8.59 14.82
N PHE A 483 -2.56 9.67 14.06
CA PHE A 483 -3.25 10.93 14.28
C PHE A 483 -4.39 11.11 13.28
N ASP A 484 -5.62 11.14 13.78
CA ASP A 484 -6.83 11.41 12.99
C ASP A 484 -7.24 12.89 13.10
N ASP A 485 -7.22 13.61 11.98
CA ASP A 485 -7.53 15.04 11.93
C ASP A 485 -8.98 15.34 12.32
N GLU A 486 -9.96 14.53 11.89
CA GLU A 486 -11.38 14.73 12.24
C GLU A 486 -11.64 14.46 13.72
N LEU A 487 -10.85 13.54 14.30
CA LEU A 487 -10.97 13.17 15.70
C LEU A 487 -10.32 14.22 16.62
N PHE A 488 -9.12 14.69 16.29
CA PHE A 488 -8.26 15.44 17.20
C PHE A 488 -8.19 16.96 16.94
N GLU A 489 -8.43 17.46 15.72
CA GLU A 489 -8.45 18.90 15.44
C GLU A 489 -9.63 19.61 16.11
N GLY A 490 -9.42 20.86 16.57
CA GLY A 490 -10.46 21.68 17.20
C GLY A 490 -10.89 21.25 18.61
N SER A 491 -10.38 20.14 19.13
CA SER A 491 -10.74 19.60 20.46
C SER A 491 -10.16 20.40 21.64
N GLY A 492 -9.13 21.23 21.42
CA GLY A 492 -8.47 22.04 22.46
C GLY A 492 -7.81 21.22 23.59
N LEU A 493 -7.76 19.90 23.45
CA LEU A 493 -7.42 18.93 24.50
C LEU A 493 -6.04 18.28 24.32
N LEU A 494 -5.35 18.56 23.21
CA LEU A 494 -3.98 18.15 23.00
C LEU A 494 -3.02 19.13 23.69
N ASP A 495 -2.02 18.59 24.38
CA ASP A 495 -0.91 19.41 24.85
C ASP A 495 -0.18 20.04 23.64
N SER A 496 0.18 21.31 23.76
CA SER A 496 0.96 22.06 22.77
C SER A 496 2.17 21.28 22.25
N GLY A 497 2.90 20.58 23.12
CA GLY A 497 4.06 19.77 22.73
C GLY A 497 3.70 18.53 21.89
N VAL A 498 2.53 17.92 22.11
CA VAL A 498 2.06 16.80 21.28
C VAL A 498 1.67 17.29 19.90
N THR A 499 0.93 18.40 19.83
CA THR A 499 0.53 19.02 18.56
C THR A 499 1.74 19.44 17.72
N GLU A 500 2.76 20.04 18.33
CA GLU A 500 3.99 20.41 17.64
C GLU A 500 4.72 19.19 17.07
N ARG A 501 4.81 18.09 17.83
CA ARG A 501 5.47 16.85 17.38
C ARG A 501 4.72 16.18 16.23
N VAL A 502 3.39 16.10 16.31
CA VAL A 502 2.57 15.58 15.21
C VAL A 502 2.73 16.43 13.96
N ASN A 503 2.67 17.76 14.10
CA ASN A 503 2.86 18.68 12.98
C ASN A 503 4.26 18.58 12.36
N LEU A 504 5.29 18.37 13.18
CA LEU A 504 6.64 18.14 12.69
C LEU A 504 6.75 16.81 11.94
N ALA A 505 6.22 15.71 12.49
CA ALA A 505 6.18 14.41 11.83
C ALA A 505 5.46 14.46 10.48
N ARG A 506 4.27 15.07 10.42
CA ARG A 506 3.50 15.25 9.18
C ARG A 506 4.28 16.03 8.13
N ARG A 507 4.89 17.17 8.52
CA ARG A 507 5.73 17.97 7.62
C ARG A 507 6.93 17.18 7.10
N ARG A 508 7.60 16.38 7.95
CA ARG A 508 8.71 15.50 7.55
C ARG A 508 8.26 14.42 6.57
N VAL A 509 7.15 13.72 6.84
CA VAL A 509 6.60 12.70 5.94
C VAL A 509 6.25 13.28 4.58
N GLN A 510 5.55 14.42 4.56
CA GLN A 510 5.19 15.11 3.33
C GLN A 510 6.42 15.56 2.54
N TRP A 511 7.41 16.13 3.23
CA TRP A 511 8.67 16.54 2.62
C TRP A 511 9.46 15.36 2.03
N LEU A 512 9.55 14.23 2.75
CA LEU A 512 10.20 13.01 2.28
C LEU A 512 9.49 12.42 1.06
N GLY A 513 8.16 12.39 1.08
CA GLY A 513 7.34 11.98 -0.06
C GLY A 513 7.60 12.85 -1.29
N ALA A 514 7.60 14.18 -1.11
CA ALA A 514 7.90 15.13 -2.18
C ALA A 514 9.34 14.97 -2.72
N ALA A 515 10.33 14.81 -1.84
CA ALA A 515 11.74 14.61 -2.23
C ALA A 515 11.93 13.31 -3.02
N ARG A 516 11.30 12.20 -2.59
CA ARG A 516 11.35 10.92 -3.31
C ARG A 516 10.64 10.98 -4.66
N ALA A 517 9.48 11.64 -4.72
CA ALA A 517 8.74 11.84 -5.96
C ALA A 517 9.53 12.70 -6.97
N ALA A 518 10.11 13.81 -6.50
CA ALA A 518 10.98 14.67 -7.31
C ALA A 518 12.22 13.91 -7.81
N LEU A 519 12.83 13.06 -6.96
CA LEU A 519 13.94 12.21 -7.36
C LEU A 519 13.54 11.17 -8.43
N ALA A 520 12.37 10.54 -8.29
CA ALA A 520 11.84 9.57 -9.25
C ALA A 520 11.55 10.22 -10.62
N LYS A 521 10.95 11.42 -10.60
CA LYS A 521 10.67 12.23 -11.80
C LYS A 521 11.91 12.93 -12.37
N ARG A 522 13.05 12.88 -11.67
CA ARG A 522 14.29 13.61 -11.98
C ARG A 522 14.08 15.14 -12.02
N ASP A 523 13.14 15.64 -11.23
CA ASP A 523 12.84 17.06 -11.11
C ASP A 523 13.86 17.75 -10.18
N THR A 524 14.92 18.28 -10.78
CA THR A 524 15.98 18.97 -10.04
C THR A 524 15.58 20.34 -9.52
N ALA A 525 14.53 20.96 -10.09
CA ALA A 525 14.05 22.26 -9.63
C ALA A 525 13.31 22.09 -8.31
N GLN A 526 12.37 21.15 -8.26
CA GLN A 526 11.64 20.79 -7.05
C GLN A 526 12.58 20.27 -5.95
N LEU A 527 13.57 19.44 -6.29
CA LEU A 527 14.59 18.99 -5.32
C LEU A 527 15.40 20.16 -4.72
N ARG A 528 15.70 21.20 -5.51
CA ARG A 528 16.42 22.37 -5.02
C ARG A 528 15.53 23.19 -4.08
N GLU A 529 14.27 23.42 -4.45
CA GLU A 529 13.30 24.15 -3.64
C GLU A 529 13.10 23.49 -2.27
N LEU A 530 12.91 22.17 -2.25
CA LEU A 530 12.76 21.39 -1.00
C LEU A 530 13.98 21.47 -0.08
N LEU A 531 15.18 21.75 -0.61
CA LEU A 531 16.42 21.86 0.17
C LEU A 531 16.69 23.28 0.71
N ILE A 532 15.89 24.29 0.35
CA ILE A 532 16.09 25.67 0.82
C ILE A 532 15.73 25.79 2.30
N ASP A 533 14.57 25.26 2.69
CA ASP A 533 14.07 25.31 4.06
C ASP A 533 13.42 23.96 4.43
N PRO A 534 14.22 22.90 4.65
CA PRO A 534 13.68 21.61 5.02
C PRO A 534 13.15 21.64 6.45
N PRO A 535 12.06 20.92 6.76
CA PRO A 535 11.64 20.72 8.14
C PRO A 535 12.79 20.17 8.97
N GLU A 536 12.90 20.64 10.21
CA GLU A 536 13.97 20.23 11.14
C GLU A 536 14.13 18.70 11.14
N GLY A 537 15.34 18.16 10.94
CA GLY A 537 15.59 16.72 10.98
C GLY A 537 15.10 15.91 9.77
N ALA A 538 14.44 16.52 8.78
CA ALA A 538 13.94 15.82 7.59
C ALA A 538 15.06 15.28 6.68
N PRO A 539 16.16 16.02 6.42
CA PRO A 539 17.26 15.52 5.57
C PRO A 539 17.96 14.28 6.16
N GLU A 540 17.99 14.13 7.48
CA GLU A 540 18.59 13.00 8.19
C GLU A 540 17.80 11.70 8.01
N ARG A 541 16.49 11.79 7.74
CA ARG A 541 15.59 10.65 7.50
C ARG A 541 15.75 10.05 6.10
N LEU A 542 16.42 10.75 5.17
CA LEU A 542 16.78 10.19 3.88
C LEU A 542 17.93 9.19 4.02
N SER A 543 17.82 8.06 3.34
CA SER A 543 18.89 7.08 3.29
C SER A 543 20.16 7.67 2.67
N SER A 544 21.33 7.16 3.07
CA SER A 544 22.61 7.59 2.51
C SER A 544 22.68 7.47 0.97
N PRO A 545 22.11 6.43 0.32
CA PRO A 545 21.95 6.39 -1.13
C PRO A 545 21.07 7.50 -1.71
N GLU A 546 19.92 7.80 -1.11
CA GLU A 546 19.00 8.86 -1.59
C GLU A 546 19.67 10.23 -1.52
N ARG A 547 20.32 10.57 -0.40
CA ARG A 547 21.07 11.83 -0.25
C ARG A 547 22.16 11.98 -1.33
N ARG A 548 22.89 10.90 -1.64
CA ARG A 548 23.88 10.89 -2.73
C ARG A 548 23.22 11.08 -4.10
N ARG A 549 22.08 10.44 -4.35
CA ARG A 549 21.36 10.56 -5.63
C ARG A 549 20.84 11.98 -5.85
N ILE A 550 20.26 12.60 -4.82
CA ILE A 550 19.79 14.00 -4.85
C ILE A 550 20.96 14.93 -5.15
N ARG A 551 22.06 14.82 -4.39
CA ARG A 551 23.27 15.64 -4.61
C ARG A 551 23.79 15.50 -6.04
N ARG A 552 23.94 14.27 -6.53
CA ARG A 552 24.38 14.00 -7.92
C ARG A 552 23.40 14.53 -8.97
N ALA A 553 22.09 14.55 -8.70
CA ALA A 553 21.11 15.08 -9.64
C ALA A 553 21.26 16.61 -9.77
N ILE A 554 21.40 17.30 -8.63
CA ILE A 554 21.60 18.76 -8.59
C ILE A 554 22.94 19.15 -9.23
N GLU A 555 24.03 18.46 -8.88
CA GLU A 555 25.36 18.70 -9.47
C GLU A 555 25.37 18.52 -10.99
N ARG A 556 24.68 17.48 -11.51
CA ARG A 556 24.57 17.25 -12.95
C ARG A 556 23.79 18.37 -13.66
N ARG A 557 22.66 18.83 -13.09
CA ARG A 557 21.91 19.95 -13.70
C ARG A 557 22.70 21.24 -13.66
N HIS A 558 23.42 21.52 -12.57
CA HIS A 558 24.27 22.70 -12.46
C HIS A 558 25.40 22.72 -13.50
N ALA A 559 26.06 21.57 -13.70
CA ALA A 559 27.11 21.47 -14.72
C ALA A 559 26.58 21.72 -16.14
N VAL A 560 25.38 21.22 -16.46
CA VAL A 560 24.73 21.49 -17.76
C VAL A 560 24.34 22.96 -17.88
N ALA A 561 23.80 23.58 -16.82
CA ALA A 561 23.44 25.00 -16.84
C ALA A 561 24.67 25.92 -17.00
N GLU A 562 25.81 25.58 -16.39
CA GLU A 562 27.07 26.29 -16.62
C GLU A 562 27.54 26.18 -18.08
N LEU A 563 27.39 25.00 -18.69
CA LEU A 563 27.71 24.79 -20.11
C LEU A 563 26.79 25.61 -21.03
N GLU A 564 25.49 25.62 -20.75
CA GLU A 564 24.49 26.44 -21.47
C GLU A 564 24.84 27.93 -21.38
N SER A 565 25.20 28.41 -20.19
CA SER A 565 25.64 29.79 -19.96
C SER A 565 26.95 30.13 -20.69
N ALA A 566 27.94 29.23 -20.67
CA ALA A 566 29.20 29.42 -21.40
C ALA A 566 28.99 29.50 -22.92
N ILE A 567 28.05 28.71 -23.45
CA ILE A 567 27.65 28.76 -24.87
C ILE A 567 27.02 30.11 -25.22
N GLN A 568 26.13 30.62 -24.37
CA GLN A 568 25.51 31.94 -24.53
C GLN A 568 26.52 33.08 -24.45
N GLY A 569 27.54 32.95 -23.59
CA GLY A 569 28.65 33.90 -23.47
C GLY A 569 29.63 33.87 -24.65
N HIS A 570 29.49 32.90 -25.57
CA HIS A 570 30.36 32.71 -26.73
C HIS A 570 31.87 32.56 -26.41
N ASP A 571 32.22 32.18 -25.18
CA ASP A 571 33.60 31.97 -24.73
C ASP A 571 34.00 30.49 -24.90
N GLU A 572 34.83 30.21 -25.90
CA GLU A 572 35.32 28.86 -26.21
C GLU A 572 36.10 28.22 -25.06
N GLY A 573 36.86 29.00 -24.28
CA GLY A 573 37.61 28.50 -23.14
C GLY A 573 36.69 28.10 -21.99
N ALA A 574 35.69 28.93 -21.70
CA ALA A 574 34.67 28.62 -20.70
C ALA A 574 33.83 27.37 -21.07
N ILE A 575 33.54 27.17 -22.37
CA ILE A 575 32.83 25.98 -22.86
C ILE A 575 33.62 24.70 -22.57
N ILE A 576 34.94 24.69 -22.81
CA ILE A 576 35.80 23.51 -22.53
C ILE A 576 35.86 23.21 -21.04
N VAL A 577 36.00 24.24 -20.19
CA VAL A 577 36.00 24.08 -18.73
C VAL A 577 34.67 23.51 -18.23
N ALA A 578 33.54 24.04 -18.72
CA ALA A 578 32.21 23.55 -18.38
C ALA A 578 31.98 22.11 -18.89
N LEU A 579 32.47 21.78 -20.09
CA LEU A 579 32.38 20.44 -20.66
C LEU A 579 33.14 19.39 -19.83
N ASN A 580 34.37 19.70 -19.40
CA ASN A 580 35.15 18.85 -18.49
C ASN A 580 34.43 18.61 -17.15
N ARG A 581 33.68 19.60 -16.67
CA ARG A 581 32.87 19.45 -15.46
C ARG A 581 31.66 18.54 -15.71
N VAL A 582 30.95 18.72 -16.83
CA VAL A 582 29.83 17.87 -17.28
C VAL A 582 30.26 16.41 -17.38
N GLU A 583 31.44 16.14 -17.97
CA GLU A 583 32.01 14.80 -18.07
C GLU A 583 32.31 14.20 -16.69
N ARG A 584 32.98 14.97 -15.81
CA ARG A 584 33.35 14.52 -14.45
C ARG A 584 32.14 14.12 -13.60
N VAL A 585 31.03 14.84 -13.72
CA VAL A 585 29.79 14.53 -12.99
C VAL A 585 28.88 13.53 -13.71
N GLY A 586 29.23 13.12 -14.93
CA GLY A 586 28.45 12.21 -15.77
C GLY A 586 27.08 12.77 -16.16
N ALA A 587 27.00 14.08 -16.41
CA ALA A 587 25.78 14.71 -16.90
C ALA A 587 25.58 14.42 -18.39
N ARG A 588 24.32 14.36 -18.84
CA ARG A 588 23.96 14.15 -20.24
C ARG A 588 23.55 15.48 -20.87
N ILE A 589 24.07 15.76 -22.05
CA ILE A 589 23.62 16.86 -22.90
C ILE A 589 22.48 16.32 -23.77
N SER A 590 21.25 16.75 -23.50
CA SER A 590 20.05 16.30 -24.22
C SER A 590 19.66 17.21 -25.37
N ASP A 591 20.09 18.47 -25.35
CA ASP A 591 19.77 19.43 -26.41
C ASP A 591 20.71 19.27 -27.62
N ARG A 592 20.12 19.10 -28.80
CA ARG A 592 20.83 18.92 -30.07
C ARG A 592 21.56 20.19 -30.49
N ALA A 593 21.02 21.37 -30.18
CA ALA A 593 21.68 22.64 -30.52
C ALA A 593 22.93 22.88 -29.66
N THR A 594 22.81 22.64 -28.35
CA THR A 594 23.91 22.64 -27.38
C THR A 594 25.01 21.66 -27.80
N TRP A 595 24.63 20.42 -28.15
CA TRP A 595 25.60 19.42 -28.64
C TRP A 595 26.31 19.85 -29.93
N ALA A 596 25.57 20.39 -30.91
CA ALA A 596 26.16 20.86 -32.16
C ALA A 596 27.19 21.98 -31.92
N ARG A 597 26.90 22.90 -30.98
CA ARG A 597 27.84 23.97 -30.63
C ARG A 597 29.09 23.46 -29.93
N VAL A 598 28.93 22.51 -28.99
CA VAL A 598 30.06 21.83 -28.34
C VAL A 598 30.92 21.12 -29.38
N GLN A 599 30.31 20.38 -30.30
CA GLN A 599 31.01 19.64 -31.34
C GLN A 599 31.84 20.57 -32.24
N GLN A 600 31.29 21.72 -32.62
CA GLN A 600 32.03 22.74 -33.39
C GLN A 600 33.26 23.26 -32.63
N VAL A 601 33.14 23.53 -31.33
CA VAL A 601 34.25 24.03 -30.51
C VAL A 601 35.33 22.95 -30.37
N VAL A 602 34.92 21.70 -30.08
CA VAL A 602 35.85 20.56 -29.95
C VAL A 602 36.57 20.30 -31.27
N GLU A 603 35.87 20.28 -32.40
CA GLU A 603 36.48 20.07 -33.73
C GLU A 603 37.53 21.15 -34.05
N ARG A 604 37.21 22.42 -33.76
CA ARG A 604 38.15 23.54 -33.96
C ARG A 604 39.39 23.41 -33.07
N VAL A 605 39.22 23.08 -31.78
CA VAL A 605 40.34 22.87 -30.84
C VAL A 605 41.19 21.67 -31.30
N SER A 606 40.57 20.53 -31.62
CA SER A 606 41.29 19.32 -32.03
C SER A 606 42.11 19.52 -33.31
N ILE A 607 41.57 20.21 -34.32
CA ILE A 607 42.32 20.47 -35.56
C ILE A 607 43.54 21.38 -35.30
N ILE A 608 43.42 22.37 -34.41
CA ILE A 608 44.54 23.23 -34.02
C ILE A 608 45.59 22.43 -33.25
N ASP A 609 45.19 21.66 -32.24
CA ASP A 609 46.11 20.84 -31.44
C ASP A 609 46.82 19.78 -32.30
N GLU A 610 46.10 19.14 -33.23
CA GLU A 610 46.69 18.18 -34.16
C GLU A 610 47.68 18.85 -35.13
N LEU A 611 47.40 20.07 -35.61
CA LEU A 611 48.33 20.82 -36.45
C LEU A 611 49.60 21.19 -35.68
N LEU A 612 49.45 21.71 -34.46
CA LEU A 612 50.57 22.09 -33.60
C LEU A 612 51.43 20.87 -33.25
N SER A 613 50.82 19.76 -32.86
CA SER A 613 51.51 18.49 -32.60
C SER A 613 52.27 17.98 -33.84
N ALA A 614 51.66 18.03 -35.02
CA ALA A 614 52.33 17.64 -36.27
C ALA A 614 53.48 18.60 -36.65
N ALA A 615 53.37 19.87 -36.27
CA ALA A 615 54.40 20.89 -36.47
C ALA A 615 55.57 20.80 -35.46
N GLU A 616 55.32 20.26 -34.28
CA GLU A 616 56.35 20.01 -33.25
C GLU A 616 57.06 18.67 -33.41
N ALA A 617 56.47 17.74 -34.16
CA ALA A 617 57.05 16.43 -34.43
C ALA A 617 58.45 16.52 -35.08
N GLN A 618 59.37 15.63 -34.66
CA GLN A 618 60.72 15.54 -35.18
C GLN A 618 61.01 14.13 -35.73
N PRO A 619 61.15 13.93 -37.06
CA PRO A 619 61.02 14.94 -38.12
C PRO A 619 59.55 15.38 -38.34
N LEU A 620 59.38 16.57 -38.92
CA LEU A 620 58.07 17.20 -39.17
C LEU A 620 57.12 16.26 -39.93
N ASP A 621 55.87 16.12 -39.48
CA ASP A 621 54.89 15.25 -40.15
C ASP A 621 54.22 15.97 -41.33
N HIS A 622 54.95 16.05 -42.45
CA HIS A 622 54.47 16.69 -43.67
C HIS A 622 53.18 16.08 -44.23
N VAL A 623 52.90 14.80 -43.95
CA VAL A 623 51.72 14.11 -44.48
C VAL A 623 50.49 14.55 -43.69
N ARG A 624 50.59 14.56 -42.35
CA ARG A 624 49.51 15.02 -41.49
C ARG A 624 49.23 16.50 -41.69
N ILE A 625 50.26 17.34 -41.77
CA ILE A 625 50.12 18.77 -42.05
C ILE A 625 49.42 19.01 -43.40
N ALA A 626 49.78 18.27 -44.46
CA ALA A 626 49.13 18.38 -45.77
C ALA A 626 47.62 18.06 -45.74
N GLN A 627 47.20 17.17 -44.85
CA GLN A 627 45.80 16.79 -44.66
C GLN A 627 45.03 17.81 -43.82
N LEU A 628 45.67 18.39 -42.79
CA LEU A 628 45.04 19.29 -41.84
C LEU A 628 44.87 20.72 -42.36
N ILE A 629 45.82 21.24 -43.15
CA ILE A 629 45.77 22.64 -43.63
C ILE A 629 44.48 22.97 -44.41
N PRO A 630 44.02 22.15 -45.37
CA PRO A 630 42.76 22.42 -46.08
C PRO A 630 41.55 22.42 -45.14
N ALA A 631 41.50 21.51 -44.17
CA ALA A 631 40.41 21.42 -43.19
C ALA A 631 40.39 22.63 -42.27
N LEU A 632 41.56 23.06 -41.80
CA LEU A 632 41.74 24.24 -40.95
C LEU A 632 41.33 25.54 -41.66
N LYS A 633 41.69 25.69 -42.94
CA LYS A 633 41.25 26.81 -43.79
C LYS A 633 39.75 26.78 -44.09
N ALA A 634 39.17 25.59 -44.30
CA ALA A 634 37.72 25.46 -44.51
C ALA A 634 36.91 25.93 -43.29
N LEU A 635 37.50 25.87 -42.09
CA LEU A 635 36.94 26.38 -40.85
C LEU A 635 37.30 27.85 -40.54
N GLY A 636 38.09 28.51 -41.41
CA GLY A 636 38.51 29.91 -41.23
C GLY A 636 39.48 30.14 -40.06
N LEU A 637 40.26 29.11 -39.69
CA LEU A 637 41.13 29.13 -38.50
C LEU A 637 42.58 29.48 -38.83
N GLU A 638 42.90 29.92 -40.05
CA GLU A 638 44.26 30.21 -40.48
C GLU A 638 44.99 31.27 -39.64
N ARG A 639 44.25 32.09 -38.89
CA ARG A 639 44.74 33.15 -38.00
C ARG A 639 44.20 33.00 -36.58
N ASP A 640 43.84 31.79 -36.18
CA ASP A 640 43.36 31.54 -34.82
C ASP A 640 44.48 31.87 -33.81
N PRO A 641 44.23 32.70 -32.78
CA PRO A 641 45.26 33.12 -31.82
C PRO A 641 45.98 31.96 -31.11
N ARG A 642 45.34 30.79 -31.02
CA ARG A 642 45.93 29.58 -30.41
C ARG A 642 47.11 29.02 -31.20
N LEU A 643 47.24 29.38 -32.47
CA LEU A 643 48.39 28.99 -33.30
C LEU A 643 49.69 29.71 -32.91
N GLY A 644 49.61 30.77 -32.09
CA GLY A 644 50.76 31.52 -31.57
C GLY A 644 51.47 32.41 -32.58
N ASP A 645 51.36 32.12 -33.88
CA ASP A 645 51.89 32.92 -34.99
C ASP A 645 50.89 32.98 -36.15
N ASP A 646 50.50 34.20 -36.53
CA ASP A 646 49.55 34.50 -37.61
C ASP A 646 50.03 34.00 -39.00
N GLN A 647 51.32 33.71 -39.17
CA GLN A 647 51.89 33.18 -40.41
C GLN A 647 52.23 31.69 -40.34
N LEU A 648 51.92 30.99 -39.24
CA LEU A 648 52.30 29.59 -39.07
C LEU A 648 51.74 28.70 -40.18
N VAL A 649 50.46 28.83 -40.50
CA VAL A 649 49.78 28.00 -41.52
C VAL A 649 50.37 28.23 -42.91
N GLU A 650 50.65 29.48 -43.27
CA GLU A 650 51.28 29.83 -44.55
C GLU A 650 52.70 29.26 -44.65
N ARG A 651 53.49 29.33 -43.57
CA ARG A 651 54.84 28.76 -43.50
C ARG A 651 54.82 27.24 -43.64
N LEU A 652 53.92 26.56 -42.92
CA LEU A 652 53.75 25.11 -42.97
C LEU A 652 53.28 24.64 -44.36
N GLU A 653 52.33 25.36 -44.98
CA GLU A 653 51.86 25.06 -46.33
C GLU A 653 52.98 25.19 -47.37
N ALA A 654 53.75 26.29 -47.32
CA ALA A 654 54.88 26.49 -48.21
C ALA A 654 55.94 25.40 -48.03
N HIS A 655 56.18 24.96 -46.80
CA HIS A 655 57.12 23.89 -46.48
C HIS A 655 56.64 22.51 -46.98
N VAL A 656 55.35 22.18 -46.81
CA VAL A 656 54.74 20.95 -47.33
C VAL A 656 54.79 20.92 -48.85
N ILE A 657 54.45 22.02 -49.53
CA ILE A 657 54.53 22.13 -51.00
C ILE A 657 55.97 21.92 -51.47
N ARG A 658 56.94 22.53 -50.79
CA ARG A 658 58.36 22.36 -51.08
C ARG A 658 58.79 20.90 -50.90
N MET A 659 58.37 20.24 -49.83
CA MET A 659 58.66 18.82 -49.58
C MET A 659 58.00 17.87 -50.58
N ALA A 660 56.77 18.17 -51.02
CA ALA A 660 56.10 17.41 -52.09
C ALA A 660 56.84 17.56 -53.42
N HIS A 661 57.40 18.74 -53.71
CA HIS A 661 58.27 19.00 -54.86
C HIS A 661 59.56 18.18 -54.78
N VAL A 662 60.26 18.20 -53.64
CA VAL A 662 61.44 17.37 -53.38
C VAL A 662 61.13 15.88 -53.58
N ARG A 663 60.00 15.38 -53.07
CA ARG A 663 59.58 13.97 -53.25
C ARG A 663 59.35 13.62 -54.73
N ARG A 664 58.74 14.52 -55.51
CA ARG A 664 58.57 14.32 -56.97
C ARG A 664 59.92 14.23 -57.69
N ILE A 665 60.86 15.11 -57.35
CA ILE A 665 62.21 15.09 -57.92
C ILE A 665 62.93 13.79 -57.55
N ARG A 666 62.91 13.40 -56.27
CA ARG A 666 63.50 12.12 -55.80
C ARG A 666 62.89 10.90 -56.48
N SER A 667 61.57 10.90 -56.69
CA SER A 667 60.90 9.81 -57.41
C SER A 667 61.32 9.75 -58.88
N ALA A 668 61.50 10.90 -59.53
CA ALA A 668 62.02 10.95 -60.90
C ALA A 668 63.49 10.51 -61.00
N ILE A 669 64.32 10.90 -60.02
CA ILE A 669 65.72 10.43 -59.89
C ILE A 669 65.76 8.92 -59.71
N ALA A 670 64.92 8.36 -58.82
CA ALA A 670 64.88 6.93 -58.56
C ALA A 670 64.43 6.10 -59.79
N ARG A 671 63.67 6.71 -60.72
CA ARG A 671 63.26 6.09 -61.99
C ARG A 671 64.27 6.31 -63.12
N ASP A 672 65.37 7.01 -62.84
CA ASP A 672 66.47 7.35 -63.75
C ASP A 672 66.03 7.89 -65.12
N ASN A 673 64.99 8.73 -65.12
CA ASN A 673 64.41 9.28 -66.35
C ASN A 673 64.72 10.78 -66.44
N ASP A 674 65.66 11.15 -67.32
CA ASP A 674 66.12 12.54 -67.51
C ASP A 674 64.99 13.52 -67.82
N LEU A 675 64.04 13.13 -68.67
CA LEU A 675 62.89 13.97 -69.01
C LEU A 675 61.99 14.18 -67.79
N ALA A 676 61.71 13.12 -67.02
CA ALA A 676 60.90 13.23 -65.80
C ALA A 676 61.60 14.04 -64.71
N ILE A 677 62.92 13.96 -64.61
CA ILE A 677 63.74 14.75 -63.67
C ILE A 677 63.66 16.23 -64.02
N VAL A 678 63.83 16.59 -65.30
CA VAL A 678 63.75 17.99 -65.75
C VAL A 678 62.35 18.56 -65.55
N VAL A 679 61.31 17.81 -65.92
CA VAL A 679 59.90 18.22 -65.73
C VAL A 679 59.55 18.38 -64.24
N ALA A 680 60.10 17.54 -63.37
CA ALA A 680 59.90 17.66 -61.93
C ALA A 680 60.72 18.80 -61.31
N ALA A 681 61.88 19.16 -61.86
CA ALA A 681 62.80 20.13 -61.28
C ALA A 681 62.65 21.58 -61.81
N VAL A 682 62.09 21.79 -63.01
CA VAL A 682 62.02 23.10 -63.67
C VAL A 682 60.58 23.41 -64.12
N PRO A 683 60.00 24.56 -63.75
CA PRO A 683 60.57 25.60 -62.87
C PRO A 683 60.62 25.17 -61.39
N ASP A 684 61.57 25.73 -60.63
CA ASP A 684 61.68 25.59 -59.16
C ASP A 684 61.20 26.85 -58.43
N PRO A 685 59.88 27.14 -58.41
CA PRO A 685 59.36 28.37 -57.81
C PRO A 685 59.45 28.39 -56.28
N ARG A 686 59.87 27.28 -55.64
CA ARG A 686 59.85 27.12 -54.18
C ARG A 686 61.20 26.71 -53.59
N ASN A 687 62.28 26.80 -54.37
CA ASN A 687 63.64 26.43 -53.98
C ASN A 687 63.72 25.01 -53.40
N ALA A 688 63.03 24.05 -54.03
CA ALA A 688 63.05 22.64 -53.66
C ALA A 688 64.44 22.01 -53.90
N LEU A 689 65.21 22.53 -54.85
CA LEU A 689 66.57 22.06 -55.14
C LEU A 689 67.53 22.24 -53.95
N ASP A 690 67.32 23.25 -53.10
CA ASP A 690 68.15 23.53 -51.92
C ASP A 690 68.05 22.42 -50.85
N MET A 691 66.95 21.66 -50.85
CA MET A 691 66.69 20.57 -49.91
C MET A 691 67.20 19.21 -50.37
N LEU A 692 67.71 19.13 -51.60
CA LEU A 692 68.33 17.92 -52.14
C LEU A 692 69.75 17.79 -51.60
N SER A 693 70.22 16.56 -51.46
CA SER A 693 71.63 16.27 -51.20
C SER A 693 72.51 16.66 -52.38
N GLU A 694 73.81 16.85 -52.15
CA GLU A 694 74.76 17.21 -53.21
C GLU A 694 74.73 16.23 -54.41
N PRO A 695 74.70 14.89 -54.22
CA PRO A 695 74.57 13.95 -55.34
C PRO A 695 73.25 14.07 -56.11
N GLU A 696 72.14 14.35 -55.41
CA GLU A 696 70.83 14.54 -56.03
C GLU A 696 70.81 15.80 -56.89
N ARG A 697 71.43 16.90 -56.43
CA ARG A 697 71.56 18.14 -57.20
C ARG A 697 72.40 17.94 -58.45
N ASP A 698 73.51 17.21 -58.35
CA ASP A 698 74.36 16.90 -59.49
C ASP A 698 73.61 16.07 -60.55
N ARG A 699 72.80 15.10 -60.12
CA ARG A 699 71.97 14.29 -61.03
C ARG A 699 70.93 15.12 -61.76
N VAL A 700 70.30 16.07 -61.08
CA VAL A 700 69.34 17.01 -61.69
C VAL A 700 70.06 17.92 -62.69
N ALA A 701 71.23 18.47 -62.35
CA ALA A 701 72.01 19.32 -63.24
C ALA A 701 72.45 18.57 -64.51
N ALA A 702 72.83 17.30 -64.38
CA ALA A 702 73.15 16.43 -65.51
C ALA A 702 71.93 16.22 -66.44
N ALA A 703 70.76 15.92 -65.88
CA ALA A 703 69.52 15.73 -66.66
C ALA A 703 69.14 17.00 -67.44
N ILE A 704 69.24 18.18 -66.81
CA ILE A 704 68.99 19.48 -67.47
C ILE A 704 69.95 19.71 -68.63
N LYS A 705 71.24 19.36 -68.46
CA LYS A 705 72.26 19.48 -69.52
C LYS A 705 71.97 18.55 -70.70
N VAL A 706 71.58 17.30 -70.43
CA VAL A 706 71.20 16.32 -71.47
C VAL A 706 69.99 16.81 -72.26
N GLN A 707 68.94 17.29 -71.59
CA GLN A 707 67.73 17.79 -72.25
C GLN A 707 68.00 19.05 -73.09
N ARG A 708 68.77 20.02 -72.57
CA ARG A 708 69.17 21.23 -73.34
C ARG A 708 69.98 20.88 -74.59
N ASN A 709 70.83 19.87 -74.52
CA ASN A 709 71.58 19.38 -75.68
C ASN A 709 70.65 18.68 -76.68
N ALA A 710 69.68 17.89 -76.23
CA ALA A 710 68.70 17.23 -77.08
C ALA A 710 67.77 18.24 -77.79
N GLU A 711 67.39 19.33 -77.13
CA GLU A 711 66.60 20.43 -77.73
C GLU A 711 67.41 21.24 -78.75
N ARG A 712 68.70 21.49 -78.49
CA ARG A 712 69.63 22.12 -79.47
C ARG A 712 69.91 21.28 -80.71
N ILE A 713 69.69 19.96 -80.66
CA ILE A 713 69.85 19.06 -81.81
C ILE A 713 68.54 18.97 -82.62
N ARG A 714 67.39 19.27 -81.99
CA ARG A 714 66.05 19.27 -82.64
C ARG A 714 65.66 20.61 -83.26
N THR A 715 66.34 21.70 -82.89
CA THR A 715 66.24 23.03 -83.50
C THR A 715 67.36 23.21 -84.51
#